data_AF-A0AAU7RCQ0-F1
#
_entry.id   AF-A0AAU7RCQ0-F1
#
_cell.length_a   1.000
_cell.length_b   1.000
_cell.length_c   1.000
_cell.angle_alpha   90.00
_cell.angle_beta   90.00
_cell.angle_gamma   90.00
#
_symmetry.space_group_name_H-M   'P 1'
#
loop_
_entity.id
_entity.type
_entity.pdbx_description
1 polymer ?
#
loop_
_entity_poly.entity_id
_entity_poly.type
_entity_poly.pdbx_seq_one_letter_code
_entity_poly.pdbx_strand_id
1 'polypeptide(L)'
;MKIVREARHRISELGKAAAYSKFGTDVARRILASPADSVVHKYVKTKGLEGSVRRLASESLPPGLYFAKLTIKQWEKHRGKPFRLLQGSSVVYGNEVEPPARGFPLEYRNIVVTSSDVTEFKLDINAPYELKIGRGAFTTPQQVKYDAQYGVKQYGDVFYSLRGNTVNPKKLLITFPGFGPSTSRISYAVSYLKDIKEADLRDTMMVCFQDRYLAAGSYMMVDSAGRSLYERVWSVLDGLRSEHNIDESQMLFFGASKGGSIAINYAKDFPQAHLLLAVPQMNLPYYFNKPFFRDNLFRNNAIRSSEQPESLLRQYFAEGRKIDYFYTNSDELSNHSLIELAHDVPNLTKYRVDGGHSAVARAALPSMLGIMRNFLHGAKNKTFRCENIRSYARGGNVLAQARVDNQASKIRGANWYLEGSLGRTKFMHLLTEHSYQFLKFTSDSQVLAAAYDPIEAMSGLTALEANGIRWTSSLPEPLTRGPKQSPGAVLSFDELVLTSTSPREYVVLDGDTHGKYRYRSYEVDPAGDTMEVHFVKDAALSVDTMLEANGKNRTSYVAVVEPLANWNLADLVALRFVIKAGAERLRIVLHDSSKRQMAMALLSQVDWKNSQVVAASPTQPEANGTSSAALHEKEALLSNAR
;
A
#
# COMPACT_ATOMS: atom_id res chain seq x y z
N MET A 1 17.83 28.78 -47.08
CA MET A 1 18.19 27.82 -46.00
C MET A 1 17.07 27.56 -44.97
N LYS A 2 16.31 28.56 -44.52
CA LYS A 2 15.23 28.41 -43.52
C LYS A 2 14.06 27.52 -44.00
N ILE A 3 13.61 27.70 -45.24
CA ILE A 3 12.51 26.93 -45.86
C ILE A 3 12.84 25.43 -45.98
N VAL A 4 14.06 25.07 -46.37
CA VAL A 4 14.50 23.66 -46.48
C VAL A 4 14.56 22.99 -45.10
N ARG A 5 14.93 23.76 -44.06
CA ARG A 5 14.97 23.28 -42.67
C ARG A 5 13.55 23.06 -42.11
N GLU A 6 12.62 23.97 -42.39
CA GLU A 6 11.21 23.86 -42.02
C GLU A 6 10.51 22.70 -42.75
N ALA A 7 10.77 22.51 -44.05
CA ALA A 7 10.23 21.39 -44.82
C ALA A 7 10.75 20.03 -44.30
N ARG A 8 12.05 19.90 -44.04
CA ARG A 8 12.63 18.70 -43.41
C ARG A 8 12.04 18.41 -42.03
N HIS A 9 11.81 19.46 -41.23
CA HIS A 9 11.15 19.33 -39.93
C HIS A 9 9.72 18.82 -40.05
N ARG A 10 8.91 19.39 -40.97
CA ARG A 10 7.53 18.95 -41.23
C ARG A 10 7.47 17.50 -41.72
N ILE A 11 8.34 17.11 -42.65
CA ILE A 11 8.41 15.72 -43.14
C ILE A 11 8.79 14.76 -42.01
N SER A 12 9.74 15.13 -41.15
CA SER A 12 10.13 14.33 -39.99
C SER A 12 8.98 14.16 -39.00
N GLU A 13 8.23 15.24 -38.71
CA GLU A 13 7.08 15.17 -37.81
C GLU A 13 5.92 14.34 -38.39
N LEU A 14 5.63 14.46 -39.69
CA LEU A 14 4.65 13.62 -40.38
C LEU A 14 5.06 12.14 -40.34
N GLY A 15 6.34 11.85 -40.60
CA GLY A 15 6.88 10.49 -40.52
C GLY A 15 6.77 9.89 -39.11
N LYS A 16 7.07 10.68 -38.07
CA LYS A 16 6.87 10.26 -36.68
C LYS A 16 5.39 10.06 -36.35
N ALA A 17 4.51 10.97 -36.77
CA ALA A 17 3.08 10.84 -36.54
C ALA A 17 2.51 9.56 -37.18
N ALA A 18 2.94 9.23 -38.39
CA ALA A 18 2.57 7.98 -39.06
C ALA A 18 3.13 6.75 -38.33
N ALA A 19 4.40 6.78 -37.90
CA ALA A 19 5.03 5.66 -37.18
C ALA A 19 4.37 5.37 -35.82
N TYR A 20 3.93 6.40 -35.10
CA TYR A 20 3.22 6.29 -33.82
C TYR A 20 1.69 6.26 -33.96
N SER A 21 1.17 6.06 -35.18
CA SER A 21 -0.25 5.79 -35.39
C SER A 21 -0.61 4.38 -34.92
N LYS A 22 -1.90 4.09 -34.74
CA LYS A 22 -2.39 2.74 -34.43
C LYS A 22 -1.81 1.68 -35.37
N PHE A 23 -1.82 1.97 -36.67
CA PHE A 23 -1.25 1.08 -37.69
C PHE A 23 0.25 0.84 -37.48
N GLY A 24 1.04 1.91 -37.26
CA GLY A 24 2.48 1.79 -37.04
C GLY A 24 2.82 1.00 -35.77
N THR A 25 2.09 1.25 -34.68
CA THR A 25 2.22 0.48 -33.43
C THR A 25 1.84 -0.99 -33.62
N ASP A 26 0.75 -1.29 -34.34
CA ASP A 26 0.32 -2.67 -34.60
C ASP A 26 1.35 -3.42 -35.46
N VAL A 27 1.94 -2.76 -36.47
CA VAL A 27 3.05 -3.33 -37.25
C VAL A 27 4.25 -3.61 -36.37
N ALA A 28 4.65 -2.66 -35.50
CA ALA A 28 5.77 -2.86 -34.59
C ALA A 28 5.52 -4.02 -33.61
N ARG A 29 4.29 -4.17 -33.10
CA ARG A 29 3.88 -5.28 -32.24
C ARG A 29 3.93 -6.62 -32.96
N ARG A 30 3.46 -6.70 -34.21
CA ARG A 30 3.56 -7.92 -35.04
C ARG A 30 5.00 -8.33 -35.30
N ILE A 31 5.89 -7.36 -35.53
CA ILE A 31 7.33 -7.61 -35.67
C ILE A 31 7.89 -8.24 -34.38
N LEU A 32 7.54 -7.71 -33.21
CA LEU A 32 8.00 -8.26 -31.92
C LEU A 32 7.40 -9.63 -31.58
N ALA A 33 6.17 -9.90 -32.02
CA ALA A 33 5.50 -11.19 -31.83
C ALA A 33 5.97 -12.27 -32.82
N SER A 34 6.69 -11.90 -33.88
CA SER A 34 7.19 -12.86 -34.87
C SER A 34 8.25 -13.80 -34.29
N PRO A 35 8.34 -15.06 -34.77
CA PRO A 35 9.38 -16.00 -34.36
C PRO A 35 10.79 -15.41 -34.50
N ALA A 36 11.67 -15.73 -33.55
CA ALA A 36 13.03 -15.16 -33.48
C ALA A 36 13.89 -15.50 -34.71
N ASP A 37 13.56 -16.58 -35.42
CA ASP A 37 14.21 -17.05 -36.63
C ASP A 37 13.66 -16.42 -37.92
N SER A 38 12.57 -15.66 -37.85
CA SER A 38 11.96 -14.99 -39.00
C SER A 38 12.89 -13.93 -39.62
N VAL A 39 12.75 -13.72 -40.94
CA VAL A 39 13.58 -12.78 -41.72
C VAL A 39 13.50 -11.36 -41.18
N VAL A 40 12.28 -10.92 -40.82
CA VAL A 40 12.02 -9.57 -40.31
C VAL A 40 12.68 -9.38 -38.93
N HIS A 41 12.54 -10.36 -38.04
CA HIS A 41 13.15 -10.30 -36.71
C HIS A 41 14.69 -10.28 -36.79
N LYS A 42 15.28 -11.14 -37.64
CA LYS A 42 16.71 -11.13 -37.93
C LYS A 42 17.18 -9.80 -38.49
N TYR A 43 16.43 -9.20 -39.42
CA TYR A 43 16.77 -7.89 -39.98
C TYR A 43 16.79 -6.79 -38.91
N VAL A 44 15.74 -6.70 -38.09
CA VAL A 44 15.64 -5.72 -36.99
C VAL A 44 16.80 -5.87 -36.01
N LYS A 45 17.14 -7.11 -35.65
CA LYS A 45 18.25 -7.42 -34.75
C LYS A 45 19.61 -7.04 -35.35
N THR A 46 19.89 -7.46 -36.59
CA THR A 46 21.16 -7.17 -37.28
C THR A 46 21.37 -5.68 -37.51
N LYS A 47 20.29 -4.90 -37.70
CA LYS A 47 20.35 -3.43 -37.83
C LYS A 47 20.34 -2.68 -36.50
N GLY A 48 20.25 -3.38 -35.36
CA GLY A 48 20.18 -2.76 -34.03
C GLY A 48 18.91 -1.93 -33.80
N LEU A 49 17.83 -2.20 -34.54
CA LEU A 49 16.58 -1.42 -34.52
C LEU A 49 15.62 -1.87 -33.41
N GLU A 50 15.95 -2.91 -32.65
CA GLU A 50 15.05 -3.52 -31.67
C GLU A 50 14.52 -2.51 -30.64
N GLY A 51 15.37 -1.62 -30.13
CA GLY A 51 14.96 -0.57 -29.20
C GLY A 51 13.95 0.41 -29.81
N SER A 52 14.13 0.77 -31.09
CA SER A 52 13.20 1.63 -31.83
C SER A 52 11.86 0.95 -32.10
N VAL A 53 11.88 -0.32 -32.48
CA VAL A 53 10.65 -1.12 -32.68
C VAL A 53 9.89 -1.28 -31.37
N ARG A 54 10.57 -1.60 -30.26
CA ARG A 54 9.96 -1.66 -28.93
C ARG A 54 9.37 -0.33 -28.48
N ARG A 55 10.03 0.78 -28.83
CA ARG A 55 9.50 2.12 -28.55
C ARG A 55 8.26 2.46 -29.38
N LEU A 56 8.19 2.01 -30.63
CA LEU A 56 6.99 2.17 -31.47
C LEU A 56 5.83 1.25 -31.02
N ALA A 57 6.19 0.07 -30.52
CA ALA A 57 5.25 -0.92 -29.98
C ALA A 57 4.78 -0.62 -28.54
N SER A 58 5.32 0.42 -27.89
CA SER A 58 4.94 0.81 -26.54
C SER A 58 3.48 1.23 -26.46
N GLU A 59 3.01 1.56 -25.26
CA GLU A 59 1.71 2.21 -25.12
C GLU A 59 1.66 3.51 -25.95
N SER A 60 0.46 3.85 -26.42
CA SER A 60 0.19 5.11 -27.10
C SER A 60 -0.49 6.09 -26.15
N LEU A 61 -0.06 7.34 -26.18
CA LEU A 61 -0.71 8.45 -25.48
C LEU A 61 -1.75 9.13 -26.38
N PRO A 62 -2.80 9.73 -25.79
CA PRO A 62 -3.70 10.62 -26.50
C PRO A 62 -2.98 11.75 -27.26
N PRO A 63 -3.57 12.28 -28.34
CA PRO A 63 -3.02 13.45 -29.03
C PRO A 63 -2.79 14.61 -28.05
N GLY A 64 -1.62 15.26 -28.19
CA GLY A 64 -1.22 16.36 -27.29
C GLY A 64 -0.50 15.89 -26.02
N LEU A 65 -0.38 14.59 -25.77
CA LEU A 65 0.40 14.04 -24.66
C LEU A 65 1.69 13.37 -25.16
N TYR A 66 2.73 13.48 -24.35
CA TYR A 66 4.07 12.98 -24.65
C TYR A 66 4.70 12.34 -23.41
N PHE A 67 5.66 11.45 -23.66
CA PHE A 67 6.55 10.97 -22.63
C PHE A 67 7.75 11.90 -22.51
N ALA A 68 8.15 12.18 -21.28
CA ALA A 68 9.37 12.86 -20.92
C ALA A 68 10.34 11.93 -20.16
N LYS A 69 11.62 12.13 -20.42
CA LYS A 69 12.74 11.59 -19.63
C LYS A 69 13.54 12.75 -19.06
N LEU A 70 13.60 12.82 -17.74
CA LEU A 70 14.38 13.78 -16.98
C LEU A 70 15.68 13.12 -16.50
N THR A 71 16.83 13.73 -16.80
CA THR A 71 18.14 13.33 -16.28
C THR A 71 18.69 14.46 -15.43
N ILE A 72 18.89 14.22 -14.13
CA ILE A 72 19.49 15.20 -13.21
C ILE A 72 21.00 14.93 -13.13
N LYS A 73 21.80 15.96 -13.40
CA LYS A 73 23.28 15.91 -13.34
C LYS A 73 23.74 16.44 -11.99
N GLN A 74 24.92 15.98 -11.54
CA GLN A 74 25.50 16.36 -10.24
C GLN A 74 24.51 16.14 -9.07
N TRP A 75 23.69 15.09 -9.17
CA TRP A 75 22.61 14.79 -8.24
C TRP A 75 23.10 14.52 -6.82
N GLU A 76 24.37 14.14 -6.65
CA GLU A 76 25.00 13.80 -5.37
C GLU A 76 24.87 14.95 -4.35
N LYS A 77 24.97 16.21 -4.80
CA LYS A 77 24.81 17.41 -3.95
C LYS A 77 23.36 17.68 -3.52
N HIS A 78 22.42 17.03 -4.19
CA HIS A 78 20.99 17.19 -4.00
C HIS A 78 20.34 15.93 -3.41
N ARG A 79 21.12 14.90 -3.09
CA ARG A 79 20.63 13.64 -2.53
C ARG A 79 19.71 13.89 -1.34
N GLY A 80 18.53 13.25 -1.34
CA GLY A 80 17.53 13.39 -0.28
C GLY A 80 16.70 14.68 -0.34
N LYS A 81 16.97 15.58 -1.30
CA LYS A 81 16.15 16.79 -1.48
C LYS A 81 14.95 16.49 -2.37
N PRO A 82 13.75 17.04 -2.07
CA PRO A 82 12.63 16.98 -2.98
C PRO A 82 12.90 17.85 -4.20
N PHE A 83 12.33 17.47 -5.35
CA PHE A 83 12.30 18.26 -6.57
C PHE A 83 10.98 18.11 -7.30
N ARG A 84 10.68 19.08 -8.15
CA ARG A 84 9.53 19.10 -9.04
C ARG A 84 9.95 19.55 -10.43
N LEU A 85 9.45 18.84 -11.43
CA LEU A 85 9.41 19.27 -12.81
C LEU A 85 8.12 20.07 -13.01
N LEU A 86 8.27 21.32 -13.43
CA LEU A 86 7.19 22.25 -13.68
C LEU A 86 7.04 22.46 -15.19
N GLN A 87 5.82 22.48 -15.70
CA GLN A 87 5.46 23.02 -17.00
C GLN A 87 4.76 24.36 -16.76
N GLY A 88 5.43 25.48 -17.03
CA GLY A 88 5.00 26.80 -16.55
C GLY A 88 4.93 26.85 -15.01
N SER A 89 3.72 27.01 -14.45
CA SER A 89 3.46 26.98 -13.00
C SER A 89 2.96 25.62 -12.49
N SER A 90 2.64 24.69 -13.38
CA SER A 90 2.02 23.41 -13.02
C SER A 90 3.06 22.33 -12.76
N VAL A 91 2.93 21.60 -11.66
CA VAL A 91 3.76 20.43 -11.37
C VAL A 91 3.30 19.26 -12.25
N VAL A 92 4.20 18.75 -13.08
CA VAL A 92 3.94 17.56 -13.93
C VAL A 92 4.58 16.30 -13.36
N TYR A 93 5.59 16.45 -12.50
CA TYR A 93 6.22 15.36 -11.77
C TYR A 93 6.96 15.90 -10.56
N GLY A 94 6.97 15.16 -9.46
CA GLY A 94 7.84 15.43 -8.32
C GLY A 94 8.30 14.14 -7.67
N ASN A 95 9.48 14.22 -7.05
CA ASN A 95 10.11 13.10 -6.37
C ASN A 95 11.22 13.60 -5.42
N GLU A 96 11.81 12.72 -4.63
CA GLU A 96 13.08 12.91 -3.94
C GLU A 96 14.25 12.49 -4.84
N VAL A 97 15.37 13.19 -4.74
CA VAL A 97 16.62 12.82 -5.43
C VAL A 97 17.20 11.56 -4.77
N GLU A 98 16.79 10.41 -5.29
CA GLU A 98 17.27 9.09 -4.90
C GLU A 98 18.58 8.74 -5.64
N PRO A 99 19.54 8.05 -5.00
CA PRO A 99 20.71 7.55 -5.70
C PRO A 99 20.34 6.57 -6.82
N PRO A 100 20.88 6.73 -8.04
CA PRO A 100 20.79 5.68 -9.05
C PRO A 100 21.69 4.48 -8.66
N ALA A 101 21.51 3.37 -9.36
CA ALA A 101 22.44 2.25 -9.29
C ALA A 101 23.89 2.70 -9.61
N ARG A 102 24.89 2.06 -9.00
CA ARG A 102 26.30 2.45 -9.15
C ARG A 102 26.71 2.49 -10.64
N GLY A 103 27.35 3.60 -11.04
CA GLY A 103 27.87 3.79 -12.41
C GLY A 103 26.85 4.31 -13.43
N PHE A 104 25.69 4.80 -12.98
CA PHE A 104 24.58 5.18 -13.84
C PHE A 104 24.07 6.60 -13.56
N PRO A 105 23.65 7.38 -14.58
CA PRO A 105 22.98 8.67 -14.36
C PRO A 105 21.63 8.51 -13.64
N LEU A 106 21.27 9.56 -12.88
CA LEU A 106 19.96 9.71 -12.26
C LEU A 106 18.92 10.09 -13.34
N GLU A 107 18.08 9.13 -13.70
CA GLU A 107 17.09 9.29 -14.77
C GLU A 107 15.70 8.86 -14.29
N TYR A 108 14.72 9.74 -14.52
CA TYR A 108 13.29 9.48 -14.36
C TYR A 108 12.67 9.43 -15.77
N ARG A 109 11.85 8.42 -16.05
CA ARG A 109 11.34 8.13 -17.40
C ARG A 109 9.82 8.11 -17.39
N ASN A 110 9.23 8.21 -18.58
CA ASN A 110 7.80 8.06 -18.80
C ASN A 110 6.94 9.00 -17.95
N ILE A 111 7.47 10.20 -17.68
CA ILE A 111 6.68 11.30 -17.13
C ILE A 111 5.74 11.77 -18.24
N VAL A 112 4.45 11.86 -17.97
CA VAL A 112 3.46 12.31 -18.95
C VAL A 112 3.40 13.82 -18.94
N VAL A 113 3.60 14.45 -20.11
CA VAL A 113 3.63 15.91 -20.28
C VAL A 113 2.78 16.34 -21.47
N THR A 114 2.37 17.61 -21.49
CA THR A 114 1.42 18.14 -22.51
C THR A 114 2.10 18.92 -23.64
N SER A 115 3.42 19.15 -23.56
CA SER A 115 4.19 19.81 -24.62
C SER A 115 5.43 19.00 -24.97
N SER A 116 5.81 19.06 -26.25
CA SER A 116 7.09 18.54 -26.74
C SER A 116 8.22 19.57 -26.69
N ASP A 117 7.92 20.83 -26.39
CA ASP A 117 8.92 21.90 -26.26
C ASP A 117 9.56 21.86 -24.87
N VAL A 118 10.83 21.48 -24.83
CA VAL A 118 11.61 21.37 -23.58
C VAL A 118 11.76 22.72 -22.86
N THR A 119 11.62 23.85 -23.55
CA THR A 119 11.81 25.19 -22.97
C THR A 119 10.66 25.63 -22.06
N GLU A 120 9.50 24.98 -22.15
CA GLU A 120 8.36 25.20 -21.25
C GLU A 120 8.57 24.61 -19.85
N PHE A 121 9.61 23.78 -19.68
CA PHE A 121 9.82 23.00 -18.48
C PHE A 121 11.00 23.50 -17.66
N LYS A 122 10.78 23.61 -16.35
CA LYS A 122 11.82 23.96 -15.37
C LYS A 122 11.86 22.98 -14.20
N LEU A 123 13.06 22.72 -13.70
CA LEU A 123 13.27 22.00 -12.46
C LEU A 123 13.30 23.01 -11.30
N ASP A 124 12.56 22.78 -10.22
CA ASP A 124 12.48 23.70 -9.08
C ASP A 124 13.67 23.62 -8.11
N ILE A 125 14.59 22.68 -8.35
CA ILE A 125 15.89 22.61 -7.68
C ILE A 125 16.99 23.16 -8.58
N ASN A 126 17.99 23.80 -7.96
CA ASN A 126 19.17 24.32 -8.65
C ASN A 126 20.18 23.20 -9.01
N ALA A 127 19.76 22.26 -9.85
CA ALA A 127 20.59 21.19 -10.39
C ALA A 127 20.58 21.24 -11.92
N PRO A 128 21.75 21.09 -12.59
CA PRO A 128 21.76 20.98 -14.05
C PRO A 128 21.00 19.73 -14.48
N TYR A 129 20.13 19.84 -15.49
CA TYR A 129 19.33 18.71 -15.97
C TYR A 129 19.26 18.64 -17.50
N GLU A 130 18.81 17.50 -18.01
CA GLU A 130 18.47 17.28 -19.41
C GLU A 130 17.07 16.70 -19.49
N LEU A 131 16.25 17.25 -20.39
CA LEU A 131 14.89 16.78 -20.65
C LEU A 131 14.78 16.29 -22.10
N LYS A 132 14.32 15.06 -22.28
CA LYS A 132 13.98 14.50 -23.61
C LYS A 132 12.50 14.21 -23.67
N ILE A 133 11.82 14.68 -24.71
CA ILE A 133 10.37 14.48 -24.87
C ILE A 133 10.11 13.74 -26.20
N GLY A 134 9.16 12.81 -26.20
CA GLY A 134 8.80 12.06 -27.41
C GLY A 134 7.49 11.27 -27.28
N ARG A 135 7.04 10.69 -28.38
CA ARG A 135 5.73 10.03 -28.49
C ARG A 135 5.66 8.60 -27.95
N GLY A 136 6.79 7.90 -27.89
CA GLY A 136 6.88 6.53 -27.35
C GLY A 136 7.61 6.48 -26.02
N ALA A 137 7.21 5.52 -25.19
CA ALA A 137 7.78 5.31 -23.86
C ALA A 137 9.29 5.05 -23.93
N PHE A 138 10.03 5.56 -22.95
CA PHE A 138 11.47 5.41 -22.85
C PHE A 138 11.86 4.08 -22.21
N THR A 139 12.34 3.16 -23.04
CA THR A 139 12.95 1.89 -22.61
C THR A 139 14.48 2.03 -22.52
N THR A 140 15.10 1.36 -21.54
CA THR A 140 16.57 1.34 -21.39
C THR A 140 17.18 0.12 -22.08
N PRO A 141 18.45 0.17 -22.54
CA PRO A 141 19.17 -1.02 -22.98
C PRO A 141 19.23 -2.13 -21.91
N GLN A 142 19.23 -1.75 -20.62
CA GLN A 142 19.19 -2.70 -19.51
C GLN A 142 17.85 -3.42 -19.43
N GLN A 143 16.72 -2.73 -19.61
CA GLN A 143 15.40 -3.36 -19.69
C GLN A 143 15.34 -4.29 -20.91
N VAL A 144 15.87 -3.88 -22.07
CA VAL A 144 15.91 -4.76 -23.25
C VAL A 144 16.74 -6.02 -22.99
N LYS A 145 17.92 -5.88 -22.39
CA LYS A 145 18.78 -7.01 -22.01
C LYS A 145 18.07 -7.93 -21.01
N TYR A 146 17.38 -7.34 -20.04
CA TYR A 146 16.59 -8.07 -19.05
C TYR A 146 15.44 -8.84 -19.70
N ASP A 147 14.69 -8.18 -20.59
CA ASP A 147 13.58 -8.79 -21.32
C ASP A 147 14.04 -9.99 -22.13
N ALA A 148 15.17 -9.86 -22.82
CA ALA A 148 15.78 -10.95 -23.56
C ALA A 148 16.25 -12.08 -22.63
N GLN A 149 16.89 -11.74 -21.50
CA GLN A 149 17.40 -12.73 -20.55
C GLN A 149 16.29 -13.58 -19.92
N TYR A 150 15.13 -12.98 -19.62
CA TYR A 150 14.02 -13.63 -18.93
C TYR A 150 12.83 -13.97 -19.85
N GLY A 151 12.99 -13.82 -21.16
CA GLY A 151 11.94 -14.17 -22.14
C GLY A 151 10.64 -13.38 -21.93
N VAL A 152 10.74 -12.09 -21.62
CA VAL A 152 9.57 -11.24 -21.37
C VAL A 152 8.77 -11.09 -22.66
N LYS A 153 7.52 -11.52 -22.60
CA LYS A 153 6.51 -11.40 -23.65
C LYS A 153 5.73 -10.10 -23.49
N GLN A 154 5.17 -9.64 -24.60
CA GLN A 154 4.28 -8.49 -24.65
C GLN A 154 2.97 -8.93 -25.31
N TYR A 155 1.85 -8.78 -24.59
CA TYR A 155 0.50 -8.97 -25.11
C TYR A 155 -0.21 -7.60 -25.08
N GLY A 156 -0.43 -7.01 -26.26
CA GLY A 156 -0.87 -5.61 -26.33
C GLY A 156 0.18 -4.69 -25.72
N ASP A 157 -0.14 -4.04 -24.60
CA ASP A 157 0.77 -3.24 -23.78
C ASP A 157 1.05 -3.85 -22.39
N VAL A 158 0.62 -5.09 -22.15
CA VAL A 158 0.92 -5.86 -20.93
C VAL A 158 2.20 -6.65 -21.10
N PHE A 159 3.07 -6.62 -20.09
CA PHE A 159 4.38 -7.27 -20.09
C PHE A 159 4.47 -8.34 -19.00
N TYR A 160 4.87 -9.55 -19.38
CA TYR A 160 5.03 -10.66 -18.44
C TYR A 160 6.05 -11.69 -18.95
N SER A 161 6.60 -12.49 -18.05
CA SER A 161 7.42 -13.66 -18.39
C SER A 161 6.79 -14.94 -17.85
N LEU A 162 7.02 -16.06 -18.53
CA LEU A 162 6.58 -17.38 -18.11
C LEU A 162 7.78 -18.22 -17.67
N ARG A 163 7.64 -18.99 -16.59
CA ARG A 163 8.63 -19.96 -16.08
C ARG A 163 7.95 -21.27 -15.69
N GLY A 164 8.72 -22.35 -15.54
CA GLY A 164 8.20 -23.67 -15.21
C GLY A 164 7.63 -24.40 -16.41
N ASN A 165 6.56 -25.18 -16.19
CA ASN A 165 5.90 -25.94 -17.23
C ASN A 165 4.95 -25.06 -18.04
N THR A 166 5.36 -24.64 -19.24
CA THR A 166 4.56 -23.82 -20.13
C THR A 166 3.82 -24.61 -21.22
N VAL A 167 3.83 -25.94 -21.15
CA VAL A 167 3.24 -26.82 -22.19
C VAL A 167 1.97 -27.46 -21.66
N ASN A 168 2.04 -28.05 -20.47
CA ASN A 168 0.90 -28.69 -19.82
C ASN A 168 0.91 -28.44 -18.30
N PRO A 169 0.82 -27.17 -17.86
CA PRO A 169 0.70 -26.85 -16.45
C PRO A 169 -0.62 -27.34 -15.85
N LYS A 170 -0.58 -27.70 -14.56
CA LYS A 170 -1.78 -28.01 -13.77
C LYS A 170 -2.15 -26.89 -12.80
N LYS A 171 -1.23 -25.94 -12.58
CA LYS A 171 -1.36 -24.84 -11.62
C LYS A 171 -0.80 -23.55 -12.20
N LEU A 172 -1.30 -22.42 -11.72
CA LEU A 172 -0.71 -21.10 -11.97
C LEU A 172 -0.14 -20.51 -10.68
N LEU A 173 1.11 -20.06 -10.73
CA LEU A 173 1.72 -19.21 -9.71
C LEU A 173 1.90 -17.81 -10.28
N ILE A 174 1.04 -16.87 -9.88
CA ILE A 174 1.01 -15.51 -10.42
C ILE A 174 1.74 -14.57 -9.47
N THR A 175 2.58 -13.70 -10.01
CA THR A 175 3.29 -12.69 -9.22
C THR A 175 3.39 -11.33 -9.89
N PHE A 176 3.41 -10.30 -9.06
CA PHE A 176 3.45 -8.90 -9.46
C PHE A 176 4.62 -8.17 -8.81
N PRO A 177 5.20 -7.17 -9.50
CA PRO A 177 6.39 -6.50 -9.03
C PRO A 177 6.12 -5.66 -7.78
N GLY A 178 7.08 -5.68 -6.84
CA GLY A 178 7.12 -4.69 -5.76
C GLY A 178 7.56 -3.30 -6.26
N PHE A 179 7.67 -2.35 -5.35
CA PHE A 179 8.24 -1.05 -5.68
C PHE A 179 9.75 -1.16 -5.93
N GLY A 180 10.20 -0.88 -7.15
CA GLY A 180 11.61 -0.60 -7.43
C GLY A 180 11.93 0.87 -7.14
N PRO A 181 13.21 1.26 -6.97
CA PRO A 181 13.56 2.67 -6.93
C PRO A 181 13.04 3.36 -8.20
N SER A 182 12.58 4.60 -8.10
CA SER A 182 12.07 5.36 -9.27
C SER A 182 13.12 5.58 -10.37
N THR A 183 14.38 5.40 -10.00
CA THR A 183 15.57 5.46 -10.85
C THR A 183 15.93 4.10 -11.45
N SER A 184 15.20 3.05 -11.07
CA SER A 184 15.42 1.69 -11.56
C SER A 184 15.30 1.65 -13.07
N ARG A 185 16.26 0.96 -13.69
CA ARG A 185 16.31 0.76 -15.13
C ARG A 185 15.52 -0.46 -15.58
N ILE A 186 15.05 -1.26 -14.63
CA ILE A 186 14.35 -2.53 -14.85
C ILE A 186 13.10 -2.57 -13.96
N SER A 187 11.95 -2.83 -14.58
CA SER A 187 10.72 -3.20 -13.88
C SER A 187 10.79 -4.70 -13.59
N TYR A 188 11.25 -5.07 -12.38
CA TYR A 188 11.79 -6.40 -12.07
C TYR A 188 10.74 -7.34 -11.45
N ALA A 189 10.91 -8.67 -11.59
CA ALA A 189 10.07 -9.69 -10.95
C ALA A 189 10.44 -9.92 -9.47
N VAL A 190 9.50 -10.32 -8.61
CA VAL A 190 9.72 -10.39 -7.16
C VAL A 190 10.94 -11.23 -6.78
N SER A 191 11.94 -10.61 -6.12
CA SER A 191 13.23 -11.24 -5.78
C SER A 191 13.10 -12.50 -4.93
N TYR A 192 12.03 -12.60 -4.14
CA TYR A 192 11.72 -13.73 -3.26
C TYR A 192 11.48 -15.05 -4.02
N LEU A 193 11.16 -14.99 -5.31
CA LEU A 193 10.83 -16.17 -6.11
C LEU A 193 12.05 -16.77 -6.83
N LYS A 194 13.25 -16.20 -6.64
CA LYS A 194 14.50 -16.77 -7.15
C LYS A 194 14.79 -18.14 -6.54
N ASP A 195 14.29 -18.38 -5.32
CA ASP A 195 14.48 -19.64 -4.59
C ASP A 195 13.48 -20.73 -4.99
N ILE A 196 12.47 -20.40 -5.83
CA ILE A 196 11.59 -21.37 -6.47
C ILE A 196 12.29 -21.85 -7.76
N LYS A 197 12.72 -23.12 -7.74
CA LYS A 197 13.53 -23.74 -8.79
C LYS A 197 12.64 -24.37 -9.87
N GLU A 198 13.18 -24.66 -11.05
CA GLU A 198 12.43 -25.35 -12.11
C GLU A 198 11.86 -26.71 -11.64
N ALA A 199 12.57 -27.42 -10.76
CA ALA A 199 12.05 -28.64 -10.13
C ALA A 199 10.81 -28.39 -9.27
N ASP A 200 10.70 -27.22 -8.63
CA ASP A 200 9.49 -26.83 -7.89
C ASP A 200 8.31 -26.57 -8.85
N LEU A 201 8.58 -26.17 -10.09
CA LEU A 201 7.59 -25.73 -11.09
C LEU A 201 7.24 -26.80 -12.15
N ARG A 202 7.58 -28.07 -11.91
CA ARG A 202 7.39 -29.15 -12.90
C ARG A 202 5.95 -29.30 -13.43
N ASP A 203 4.96 -29.00 -12.60
CA ASP A 203 3.53 -29.10 -12.91
C ASP A 203 2.86 -27.71 -12.88
N THR A 204 3.64 -26.62 -12.87
CA THR A 204 3.13 -25.27 -12.62
C THR A 204 3.71 -24.29 -13.62
N MET A 205 2.85 -23.45 -14.19
CA MET A 205 3.28 -22.27 -14.92
C MET A 205 3.35 -21.10 -13.94
N MET A 206 4.53 -20.49 -13.85
CA MET A 206 4.71 -19.26 -13.10
C MET A 206 4.61 -18.06 -14.04
N VAL A 207 3.73 -17.11 -13.73
CA VAL A 207 3.47 -15.90 -14.51
C VAL A 207 3.97 -14.69 -13.74
N CYS A 208 4.99 -14.00 -14.27
CA CYS A 208 5.60 -12.84 -13.63
C CYS A 208 5.30 -11.57 -14.43
N PHE A 209 4.42 -10.71 -13.93
CA PHE A 209 4.08 -9.45 -14.58
C PHE A 209 5.12 -8.36 -14.34
N GLN A 210 5.09 -7.33 -15.17
CA GLN A 210 5.84 -6.09 -14.99
C GLN A 210 4.92 -4.87 -15.05
N ASP A 211 5.20 -3.90 -14.18
CA ASP A 211 4.52 -2.62 -14.12
C ASP A 211 5.43 -1.55 -14.73
N ARG A 212 5.24 -1.28 -16.03
CA ARG A 212 6.06 -0.35 -16.82
C ARG A 212 5.44 1.04 -17.00
N TYR A 213 4.28 1.27 -16.40
CA TYR A 213 3.45 2.43 -16.68
C TYR A 213 3.81 3.60 -15.77
N LEU A 214 3.72 4.83 -16.26
CA LEU A 214 4.17 6.04 -15.55
C LEU A 214 5.66 5.94 -15.12
N ALA A 215 6.12 6.92 -14.34
CA ALA A 215 7.51 6.97 -13.89
C ALA A 215 7.85 5.98 -12.76
N ALA A 216 6.85 5.58 -11.97
CA ALA A 216 7.03 4.78 -10.76
C ALA A 216 6.30 3.42 -10.82
N GLY A 217 5.71 3.10 -11.98
CA GLY A 217 4.68 2.06 -12.09
C GLY A 217 3.34 2.54 -11.53
N SER A 218 2.24 2.05 -12.08
CA SER A 218 0.87 2.51 -11.79
C SER A 218 0.07 1.59 -10.89
N TYR A 219 0.74 0.63 -10.22
CA TYR A 219 0.07 -0.50 -9.55
C TYR A 219 -0.69 -1.37 -10.56
N MET A 220 -0.26 -1.33 -11.82
CA MET A 220 -0.98 -1.96 -12.93
C MET A 220 -2.49 -1.63 -12.91
N MET A 221 -2.89 -0.47 -12.38
CA MET A 221 -4.29 -0.05 -12.34
C MET A 221 -4.63 0.70 -13.62
N VAL A 222 -3.71 1.54 -14.08
CA VAL A 222 -3.86 2.35 -15.28
C VAL A 222 -2.58 2.33 -16.12
N ASP A 223 -2.71 2.50 -17.43
CA ASP A 223 -1.55 2.77 -18.28
C ASP A 223 -1.10 4.23 -18.14
N SER A 224 -0.05 4.66 -18.85
CA SER A 224 0.40 6.06 -18.75
C SER A 224 -0.55 7.07 -19.36
N ALA A 225 -1.58 6.64 -20.10
CA ALA A 225 -2.66 7.51 -20.55
C ALA A 225 -3.78 7.63 -19.50
N GLY A 226 -3.69 6.94 -18.37
CA GLY A 226 -4.73 6.91 -17.33
C GLY A 226 -5.88 5.95 -17.64
N ARG A 227 -5.77 5.10 -18.66
CA ARG A 227 -6.82 4.11 -19.00
C ARG A 227 -6.64 2.86 -18.15
N SER A 228 -7.74 2.29 -17.66
CA SER A 228 -7.71 1.05 -16.85
C SER A 228 -6.94 -0.08 -17.54
N LEU A 229 -6.11 -0.78 -16.78
CA LEU A 229 -5.39 -1.98 -17.22
C LEU A 229 -6.12 -3.29 -16.90
N TYR A 230 -7.19 -3.21 -16.09
CA TYR A 230 -7.81 -4.38 -15.48
C TYR A 230 -8.16 -5.48 -16.50
N GLU A 231 -9.04 -5.17 -17.45
CA GLU A 231 -9.50 -6.11 -18.50
C GLU A 231 -8.34 -6.71 -19.31
N ARG A 232 -7.28 -5.93 -19.55
CA ARG A 232 -6.15 -6.35 -20.38
C ARG A 232 -5.26 -7.36 -19.67
N VAL A 233 -5.02 -7.17 -18.38
CA VAL A 233 -4.24 -8.09 -17.56
C VAL A 233 -5.09 -9.30 -17.17
N TRP A 234 -6.37 -9.10 -16.84
CA TRP A 234 -7.32 -10.18 -16.60
C TRP A 234 -7.43 -11.11 -17.80
N SER A 235 -7.56 -10.58 -19.02
CA SER A 235 -7.61 -11.38 -20.25
C SER A 235 -6.36 -12.24 -20.47
N VAL A 236 -5.18 -11.77 -20.06
CA VAL A 236 -3.96 -12.59 -20.09
C VAL A 236 -4.03 -13.73 -19.07
N LEU A 237 -4.48 -13.44 -17.85
CA LEU A 237 -4.63 -14.44 -16.78
C LEU A 237 -5.66 -15.51 -17.15
N ASP A 238 -6.85 -15.08 -17.55
CA ASP A 238 -7.93 -15.99 -17.93
C ASP A 238 -7.60 -16.75 -19.22
N GLY A 239 -6.92 -16.12 -20.17
CA GLY A 239 -6.42 -16.80 -21.37
C GLY A 239 -5.48 -17.95 -21.03
N LEU A 240 -4.47 -17.73 -20.18
CA LEU A 240 -3.54 -18.77 -19.73
C LEU A 240 -4.23 -19.87 -18.92
N ARG A 241 -5.20 -19.50 -18.08
CA ARG A 241 -5.99 -20.45 -17.28
C ARG A 241 -6.86 -21.35 -18.18
N SER A 242 -7.61 -20.73 -19.09
CA SER A 242 -8.55 -21.39 -20.00
C SER A 242 -7.85 -22.26 -21.02
N GLU A 243 -6.73 -21.80 -21.60
CA GLU A 243 -5.91 -22.56 -22.56
C GLU A 243 -5.45 -23.91 -21.99
N HIS A 244 -5.15 -23.95 -20.69
CA HIS A 244 -4.64 -25.14 -20.00
C HIS A 244 -5.68 -25.82 -19.10
N ASN A 245 -6.94 -25.40 -19.14
CA ASN A 245 -8.03 -25.93 -18.30
C ASN A 245 -7.67 -25.99 -16.80
N ILE A 246 -7.07 -24.91 -16.28
CA ILE A 246 -6.67 -24.81 -14.88
C ILE A 246 -7.86 -24.31 -14.05
N ASP A 247 -8.20 -25.06 -13.01
CA ASP A 247 -9.22 -24.65 -12.04
C ASP A 247 -8.72 -23.47 -11.18
N GLU A 248 -9.62 -22.57 -10.78
CA GLU A 248 -9.27 -21.40 -9.98
C GLU A 248 -8.61 -21.77 -8.63
N SER A 249 -9.00 -22.89 -8.00
CA SER A 249 -8.36 -23.38 -6.77
C SER A 249 -6.90 -23.80 -6.98
N GLN A 250 -6.48 -23.97 -8.23
CA GLN A 250 -5.10 -24.25 -8.64
C GLN A 250 -4.37 -22.99 -9.08
N MET A 251 -4.84 -21.81 -8.69
CA MET A 251 -4.16 -20.53 -8.86
C MET A 251 -3.69 -19.98 -7.52
N LEU A 252 -2.44 -19.50 -7.46
CA LEU A 252 -1.92 -18.76 -6.32
C LEU A 252 -1.43 -17.38 -6.76
N PHE A 253 -2.04 -16.34 -6.20
CA PHE A 253 -1.64 -14.95 -6.36
C PHE A 253 -0.67 -14.59 -5.24
N PHE A 254 0.55 -14.21 -5.62
CA PHE A 254 1.57 -13.77 -4.69
C PHE A 254 2.03 -12.34 -4.97
N GLY A 255 2.07 -11.53 -3.92
CA GLY A 255 2.59 -10.18 -4.00
C GLY A 255 3.05 -9.63 -2.66
N ALA A 256 4.08 -8.79 -2.71
CA ALA A 256 4.59 -8.06 -1.55
C ALA A 256 4.56 -6.56 -1.82
N SER A 257 4.24 -5.74 -0.80
CA SER A 257 4.16 -4.28 -0.95
C SER A 257 3.18 -3.91 -2.08
N LYS A 258 3.63 -3.10 -3.04
CA LYS A 258 2.93 -2.82 -4.30
C LYS A 258 2.40 -4.06 -5.00
N GLY A 259 3.21 -5.12 -5.10
CA GLY A 259 2.81 -6.36 -5.75
C GLY A 259 1.64 -7.04 -5.05
N GLY A 260 1.53 -6.88 -3.72
CA GLY A 260 0.42 -7.42 -2.94
C GLY A 260 -0.90 -6.68 -3.23
N SER A 261 -0.85 -5.36 -3.39
CA SER A 261 -2.01 -4.57 -3.83
C SER A 261 -2.48 -4.96 -5.23
N ILE A 262 -1.53 -5.21 -6.14
CA ILE A 262 -1.82 -5.69 -7.51
C ILE A 262 -2.46 -7.09 -7.45
N ALA A 263 -1.89 -7.99 -6.63
CA ALA A 263 -2.41 -9.34 -6.44
C ALA A 263 -3.86 -9.34 -5.93
N ILE A 264 -4.17 -8.48 -4.95
CA ILE A 264 -5.54 -8.30 -4.44
C ILE A 264 -6.46 -7.87 -5.57
N ASN A 265 -6.08 -6.85 -6.35
CA ASN A 265 -6.91 -6.31 -7.43
C ASN A 265 -7.26 -7.38 -8.48
N TYR A 266 -6.25 -8.08 -8.99
CA TYR A 266 -6.46 -9.06 -10.07
C TYR A 266 -7.03 -10.41 -9.61
N ALA A 267 -7.06 -10.68 -8.30
CA ALA A 267 -7.71 -11.88 -7.76
C ALA A 267 -9.25 -11.73 -7.67
N LYS A 268 -9.81 -10.55 -7.93
CA LYS A 268 -11.23 -10.23 -7.74
C LYS A 268 -12.15 -11.26 -8.41
N ASP A 269 -11.87 -11.56 -9.67
CA ASP A 269 -12.65 -12.48 -10.50
C ASP A 269 -12.17 -13.95 -10.43
N PHE A 270 -11.34 -14.29 -9.43
CA PHE A 270 -10.88 -15.66 -9.18
C PHE A 270 -11.14 -16.05 -7.71
N PRO A 271 -12.42 -16.16 -7.26
CA PRO A 271 -12.78 -16.33 -5.85
C PRO A 271 -12.20 -17.58 -5.18
N GLN A 272 -11.91 -18.64 -5.94
CA GLN A 272 -11.30 -19.86 -5.37
C GLN A 272 -9.76 -19.82 -5.31
N ALA A 273 -9.13 -18.79 -5.89
CA ALA A 273 -7.69 -18.68 -5.89
C ALA A 273 -7.11 -18.43 -4.49
N HIS A 274 -5.90 -18.93 -4.26
CA HIS A 274 -5.18 -18.70 -3.02
C HIS A 274 -4.45 -17.35 -3.09
N LEU A 275 -4.49 -16.56 -2.01
CA LEU A 275 -3.71 -15.34 -1.89
C LEU A 275 -2.59 -15.52 -0.85
N LEU A 276 -1.36 -15.22 -1.26
CA LEU A 276 -0.20 -15.08 -0.37
C LEU A 276 0.28 -13.63 -0.44
N LEU A 277 -0.02 -12.87 0.61
CA LEU A 277 0.15 -11.42 0.64
C LEU A 277 1.17 -11.03 1.70
N ALA A 278 2.12 -10.17 1.37
CA ALA A 278 3.05 -9.62 2.34
C ALA A 278 3.03 -8.09 2.33
N VAL A 279 2.59 -7.48 3.43
CA VAL A 279 2.46 -6.02 3.60
C VAL A 279 1.89 -5.31 2.36
N PRO A 280 0.77 -5.78 1.77
CA PRO A 280 0.14 -5.07 0.66
C PRO A 280 -0.26 -3.66 1.09
N GLN A 281 -0.17 -2.70 0.18
CA GLN A 281 -0.60 -1.33 0.45
C GLN A 281 -2.11 -1.24 0.22
N MET A 282 -2.87 -1.17 1.31
CA MET A 282 -4.32 -1.41 1.32
C MET A 282 -5.13 -0.20 0.85
N ASN A 283 -4.77 1.00 1.29
CA ASN A 283 -5.37 2.26 0.85
C ASN A 283 -4.31 3.07 0.09
N LEU A 284 -4.39 3.08 -1.25
CA LEU A 284 -3.34 3.70 -2.07
C LEU A 284 -3.28 5.22 -1.93
N PRO A 285 -4.41 5.97 -1.92
CA PRO A 285 -4.37 7.40 -1.61
C PRO A 285 -3.69 7.71 -0.28
N TYR A 286 -3.94 6.92 0.77
CA TYR A 286 -3.30 7.04 2.07
C TYR A 286 -1.80 6.79 1.98
N TYR A 287 -1.41 5.70 1.33
CA TYR A 287 -0.01 5.38 1.11
C TYR A 287 0.73 6.44 0.27
N PHE A 288 0.06 7.04 -0.73
CA PHE A 288 0.64 8.04 -1.63
C PHE A 288 0.72 9.45 -1.05
N ASN A 289 0.18 9.70 0.15
CA ASN A 289 0.35 10.99 0.81
C ASN A 289 1.82 11.27 1.20
N LYS A 290 2.68 10.23 1.24
CA LYS A 290 4.13 10.39 1.48
C LYS A 290 4.74 11.42 0.51
N PRO A 291 5.72 12.23 0.97
CA PRO A 291 6.36 13.26 0.14
C PRO A 291 6.82 12.77 -1.24
N PHE A 292 7.34 11.54 -1.29
CA PHE A 292 7.80 10.87 -2.50
C PHE A 292 6.69 10.67 -3.56
N PHE A 293 5.46 10.36 -3.15
CA PHE A 293 4.34 10.03 -4.06
C PHE A 293 3.38 11.20 -4.32
N ARG A 294 3.41 12.20 -3.44
CA ARG A 294 2.45 13.30 -3.41
C ARG A 294 2.38 14.08 -4.71
N ASP A 295 3.52 14.33 -5.34
CA ASP A 295 3.62 15.09 -6.60
C ASP A 295 3.71 14.18 -7.85
N ASN A 296 3.36 12.88 -7.73
CA ASN A 296 3.25 11.94 -8.85
C ASN A 296 1.94 11.11 -8.83
N LEU A 297 1.91 9.97 -8.15
CA LEU A 297 0.83 8.99 -8.15
C LEU A 297 -0.40 9.51 -7.41
N PHE A 298 -0.21 10.25 -6.31
CA PHE A 298 -1.32 10.84 -5.56
C PHE A 298 -2.19 11.77 -6.42
N ARG A 299 -1.58 12.45 -7.40
CA ARG A 299 -2.28 13.40 -8.30
C ARG A 299 -3.02 12.71 -9.44
N ASN A 300 -2.84 11.40 -9.62
CA ASN A 300 -3.52 10.68 -10.69
C ASN A 300 -4.95 10.31 -10.24
N ASN A 301 -5.92 11.11 -10.66
CA ASN A 301 -7.33 10.90 -10.33
C ASN A 301 -7.82 9.49 -10.69
N ALA A 302 -7.34 8.91 -11.80
CA ALA A 302 -7.78 7.57 -12.21
C ALA A 302 -7.37 6.49 -11.19
N ILE A 303 -6.23 6.64 -10.50
CA ILE A 303 -5.79 5.72 -9.45
C ILE A 303 -6.63 5.89 -8.18
N ARG A 304 -7.03 7.13 -7.86
CA ARG A 304 -7.90 7.42 -6.71
C ARG A 304 -9.33 6.92 -6.90
N SER A 305 -9.86 7.05 -8.12
CA SER A 305 -11.23 6.63 -8.46
C SER A 305 -11.35 5.14 -8.69
N SER A 306 -10.24 4.42 -8.84
CA SER A 306 -10.26 2.96 -8.98
C SER A 306 -10.59 2.30 -7.65
N GLU A 307 -11.17 1.11 -7.69
CA GLU A 307 -11.47 0.32 -6.50
C GLU A 307 -10.18 0.04 -5.70
N GLN A 308 -10.23 0.29 -4.39
CA GLN A 308 -9.04 0.21 -3.53
C GLN A 308 -8.82 -1.21 -3.00
N PRO A 309 -7.57 -1.67 -2.83
CA PRO A 309 -7.28 -3.00 -2.31
C PRO A 309 -7.95 -3.31 -0.97
N GLU A 310 -8.15 -2.32 -0.10
CA GLU A 310 -8.86 -2.50 1.18
C GLU A 310 -10.31 -2.91 1.01
N SER A 311 -11.04 -2.32 0.07
CA SER A 311 -12.44 -2.63 -0.18
C SER A 311 -12.58 -4.07 -0.69
N LEU A 312 -11.72 -4.45 -1.63
CA LEU A 312 -11.64 -5.83 -2.13
C LEU A 312 -11.28 -6.83 -1.04
N LEU A 313 -10.31 -6.52 -0.18
CA LEU A 313 -9.91 -7.46 0.86
C LEU A 313 -11.02 -7.66 1.90
N ARG A 314 -11.78 -6.62 2.24
CA ARG A 314 -12.98 -6.74 3.09
C ARG A 314 -14.02 -7.67 2.46
N GLN A 315 -14.25 -7.55 1.16
CA GLN A 315 -15.09 -8.49 0.42
C GLN A 315 -14.53 -9.92 0.50
N TYR A 316 -13.22 -10.11 0.30
CA TYR A 316 -12.61 -11.44 0.34
C TYR A 316 -12.69 -12.09 1.74
N PHE A 317 -12.64 -11.28 2.80
CA PHE A 317 -12.88 -11.73 4.16
C PHE A 317 -14.32 -12.21 4.36
N ALA A 318 -15.31 -11.45 3.87
CA ALA A 318 -16.71 -11.84 3.94
C ALA A 318 -16.99 -13.14 3.15
N GLU A 319 -16.32 -13.33 2.02
CA GLU A 319 -16.42 -14.53 1.18
C GLU A 319 -15.66 -15.74 1.74
N GLY A 320 -14.77 -15.54 2.72
CA GLY A 320 -13.99 -16.62 3.33
C GLY A 320 -12.90 -17.21 2.45
N ARG A 321 -12.30 -16.39 1.59
CA ARG A 321 -11.23 -16.81 0.66
C ARG A 321 -9.98 -17.32 1.40
N LYS A 322 -9.20 -18.17 0.73
CA LYS A 322 -7.94 -18.69 1.28
C LYS A 322 -6.84 -17.63 1.21
N ILE A 323 -6.48 -17.05 2.35
CA ILE A 323 -5.53 -15.93 2.45
C ILE A 323 -4.47 -16.23 3.51
N ASP A 324 -3.21 -16.20 3.12
CA ASP A 324 -2.06 -16.16 4.02
C ASP A 324 -1.44 -14.75 3.96
N TYR A 325 -1.58 -13.98 5.04
CA TYR A 325 -1.27 -12.55 5.08
C TYR A 325 -0.14 -12.24 6.08
N PHE A 326 0.98 -11.70 5.61
CA PHE A 326 2.13 -11.29 6.41
C PHE A 326 2.11 -9.78 6.64
N TYR A 327 2.23 -9.33 7.89
CA TYR A 327 2.12 -7.92 8.27
C TYR A 327 2.99 -7.58 9.50
N THR A 328 3.16 -6.28 9.74
CA THR A 328 3.78 -5.72 10.95
C THR A 328 2.91 -4.57 11.45
N ASN A 329 2.70 -4.44 12.76
CA ASN A 329 1.88 -3.33 13.29
C ASN A 329 2.52 -1.96 13.05
N SER A 330 3.83 -1.89 12.82
CA SER A 330 4.56 -0.64 12.59
C SER A 330 4.45 -0.10 11.15
N ASP A 331 3.64 -0.74 10.31
CA ASP A 331 3.42 -0.38 8.91
C ASP A 331 1.95 0.03 8.68
N GLU A 332 1.48 0.90 9.55
CA GLU A 332 0.13 1.46 9.52
C GLU A 332 -0.19 2.11 8.17
N LEU A 333 0.79 2.76 7.53
CA LEU A 333 0.63 3.34 6.18
C LEU A 333 0.24 2.32 5.10
N SER A 334 0.59 1.04 5.27
CA SER A 334 0.25 -0.02 4.33
C SER A 334 -0.95 -0.83 4.80
N ASN A 335 -1.03 -1.18 6.08
CA ASN A 335 -2.07 -2.07 6.61
C ASN A 335 -3.41 -1.37 6.84
N HIS A 336 -3.38 -0.05 7.12
CA HIS A 336 -4.56 0.77 7.37
C HIS A 336 -5.47 0.20 8.48
N SER A 337 -4.85 -0.37 9.53
CA SER A 337 -5.46 -1.10 10.66
C SER A 337 -6.47 -2.21 10.30
N LEU A 338 -6.49 -2.68 9.05
CA LEU A 338 -7.49 -3.66 8.60
C LEU A 338 -7.15 -5.08 9.08
N ILE A 339 -5.93 -5.55 8.78
CA ILE A 339 -5.54 -6.95 9.03
C ILE A 339 -5.29 -7.23 10.52
N GLU A 340 -4.85 -6.22 11.27
CA GLU A 340 -4.62 -6.28 12.71
C GLU A 340 -5.93 -6.59 13.46
N LEU A 341 -7.03 -5.98 13.02
CA LEU A 341 -8.35 -6.05 13.67
C LEU A 341 -9.25 -7.15 13.10
N ALA A 342 -8.91 -7.69 11.93
CA ALA A 342 -9.63 -8.81 11.33
C ALA A 342 -9.63 -10.04 12.26
N HIS A 343 -10.84 -10.52 12.56
CA HIS A 343 -11.11 -11.68 13.40
C HIS A 343 -12.32 -12.45 12.85
N ASP A 344 -12.41 -13.73 13.21
CA ASP A 344 -13.45 -14.67 12.76
C ASP A 344 -13.67 -14.78 11.24
N VAL A 345 -12.66 -14.42 10.45
CA VAL A 345 -12.62 -14.64 9.01
C VAL A 345 -12.16 -16.08 8.73
N PRO A 346 -12.98 -16.92 8.06
CA PRO A 346 -12.57 -18.28 7.72
C PRO A 346 -11.45 -18.27 6.68
N ASN A 347 -10.58 -19.29 6.73
CA ASN A 347 -9.44 -19.48 5.82
C ASN A 347 -8.40 -18.35 5.78
N LEU A 348 -8.48 -17.37 6.69
CA LEU A 348 -7.46 -16.36 6.91
C LEU A 348 -6.41 -16.85 7.91
N THR A 349 -5.14 -16.87 7.49
CA THR A 349 -3.99 -16.94 8.37
C THR A 349 -3.26 -15.60 8.36
N LYS A 350 -3.14 -14.95 9.52
CA LYS A 350 -2.38 -13.71 9.68
C LYS A 350 -1.06 -13.96 10.40
N TYR A 351 0.03 -13.60 9.75
CA TYR A 351 1.41 -13.75 10.22
C TYR A 351 1.96 -12.39 10.62
N ARG A 352 2.02 -12.12 11.93
CA ARG A 352 2.69 -10.93 12.43
C ARG A 352 4.18 -11.16 12.52
N VAL A 353 4.91 -10.31 11.81
CA VAL A 353 6.35 -10.33 11.64
C VAL A 353 6.85 -8.94 11.98
N ASP A 354 7.94 -8.84 12.73
CA ASP A 354 8.41 -7.55 13.23
C ASP A 354 9.42 -6.91 12.29
N GLY A 355 9.69 -5.63 12.54
CA GLY A 355 10.45 -4.76 11.65
C GLY A 355 9.52 -3.84 10.84
N GLY A 356 10.11 -2.96 10.03
CA GLY A 356 9.35 -2.07 9.16
C GLY A 356 8.89 -2.76 7.86
N HIS A 357 8.13 -2.02 7.05
CA HIS A 357 7.57 -2.46 5.76
C HIS A 357 8.49 -3.38 4.93
N SER A 358 9.73 -2.94 4.65
CA SER A 358 10.65 -3.67 3.77
C SER A 358 11.29 -4.91 4.42
N ALA A 359 11.20 -5.06 5.74
CA ALA A 359 11.81 -6.16 6.48
C ALA A 359 10.90 -7.40 6.53
N VAL A 360 9.57 -7.21 6.53
CA VAL A 360 8.59 -8.29 6.73
C VAL A 360 8.80 -9.44 5.75
N ALA A 361 8.80 -9.16 4.45
CA ALA A 361 8.95 -10.20 3.43
C ALA A 361 10.32 -10.90 3.49
N ARG A 362 11.39 -10.23 3.95
CA ARG A 362 12.70 -10.86 4.14
C ARG A 362 12.70 -11.78 5.36
N ALA A 363 12.15 -11.32 6.48
CA ALA A 363 12.09 -12.10 7.72
C ALA A 363 11.17 -13.33 7.58
N ALA A 364 10.07 -13.19 6.83
CA ALA A 364 9.09 -14.24 6.59
C ALA A 364 9.40 -15.15 5.39
N LEU A 365 10.52 -14.94 4.70
CA LEU A 365 10.84 -15.65 3.46
C LEU A 365 10.77 -17.17 3.59
N PRO A 366 11.31 -17.80 4.66
CA PRO A 366 11.15 -19.25 4.84
C PRO A 366 9.67 -19.69 4.87
N SER A 367 8.81 -18.95 5.57
CA SER A 367 7.37 -19.28 5.64
C SER A 367 6.68 -19.12 4.29
N MET A 368 6.93 -18.03 3.59
CA MET A 368 6.34 -17.79 2.27
C MET A 368 6.76 -18.86 1.26
N LEU A 369 8.05 -19.22 1.22
CA LEU A 369 8.54 -20.32 0.37
C LEU A 369 7.91 -21.65 0.77
N GLY A 370 7.77 -21.92 2.07
CA GLY A 370 7.10 -23.11 2.57
C GLY A 370 5.63 -23.19 2.13
N ILE A 371 4.89 -22.09 2.23
CA ILE A 371 3.48 -21.99 1.78
C ILE A 371 3.39 -22.21 0.27
N MET A 372 4.24 -21.55 -0.52
CA MET A 372 4.30 -21.76 -1.97
C MET A 372 4.60 -23.21 -2.32
N ARG A 373 5.60 -23.83 -1.68
CA ARG A 373 5.93 -25.24 -1.94
C ARG A 373 4.83 -26.21 -1.50
N ASN A 374 4.09 -25.88 -0.45
CA ASN A 374 2.90 -26.64 -0.05
C ASN A 374 1.79 -26.53 -1.09
N PHE A 375 1.58 -25.35 -1.67
CA PHE A 375 0.67 -25.20 -2.80
C PHE A 375 1.14 -26.00 -4.01
N LEU A 376 2.43 -25.97 -4.34
CA LEU A 376 2.99 -26.66 -5.51
C LEU A 376 2.95 -28.19 -5.37
N HIS A 377 3.35 -28.73 -4.22
CA HIS A 377 3.63 -30.17 -4.03
C HIS A 377 2.73 -30.88 -3.02
N GLY A 378 1.88 -30.15 -2.30
CA GLY A 378 1.10 -30.66 -1.18
C GLY A 378 1.79 -30.46 0.18
N ALA A 379 0.98 -30.36 1.24
CA ALA A 379 1.45 -30.09 2.59
C ALA A 379 2.15 -31.30 3.22
N LYS A 380 3.28 -31.07 3.90
CA LYS A 380 3.98 -32.06 4.73
C LYS A 380 3.92 -31.63 6.19
N ASN A 381 3.00 -32.23 6.94
CA ASN A 381 2.81 -31.91 8.36
C ASN A 381 3.59 -32.89 9.24
N LYS A 382 4.25 -32.37 10.27
CA LYS A 382 4.93 -33.12 11.32
C LYS A 382 4.59 -32.54 12.68
N THR A 383 4.76 -33.32 13.73
CA THR A 383 4.55 -32.87 15.10
C THR A 383 5.84 -32.90 15.89
N PHE A 384 5.90 -32.08 16.93
CA PHE A 384 6.94 -32.09 17.95
C PHE A 384 6.32 -31.77 19.31
N ARG A 385 7.10 -31.81 20.38
CA ARG A 385 6.67 -31.42 21.73
C ARG A 385 7.23 -30.08 22.15
N CYS A 386 6.35 -29.16 22.54
CA CYS A 386 6.68 -28.01 23.38
C CYS A 386 6.80 -28.51 24.83
N GLU A 387 8.00 -28.53 25.38
CA GLU A 387 8.28 -29.03 26.74
C GLU A 387 7.82 -28.05 27.82
N ASN A 388 7.95 -26.74 27.55
CA ASN A 388 7.64 -25.68 28.51
C ASN A 388 7.31 -24.37 27.78
N ILE A 389 6.45 -23.55 28.38
CA ILE A 389 6.18 -22.16 27.97
C ILE A 389 6.16 -21.27 29.21
N ARG A 390 6.75 -20.09 29.13
CA ARG A 390 6.70 -19.05 30.17
C ARG A 390 6.27 -17.73 29.57
N SER A 391 5.55 -16.92 30.34
CA SER A 391 5.22 -15.55 29.99
C SER A 391 5.76 -14.56 31.02
N TYR A 392 6.11 -13.36 30.56
CA TYR A 392 6.62 -12.28 31.39
C TYR A 392 5.91 -10.97 31.04
N ALA A 393 5.41 -10.24 32.02
CA ALA A 393 4.84 -8.92 31.81
C ALA A 393 5.94 -7.83 31.82
N ARG A 394 5.90 -6.90 30.87
CA ARG A 394 6.83 -5.76 30.78
C ARG A 394 6.13 -4.56 30.16
N GLY A 395 5.90 -3.51 30.95
CA GLY A 395 5.40 -2.22 30.43
C GLY A 395 4.06 -2.31 29.68
N GLY A 396 3.10 -3.11 30.16
CA GLY A 396 1.81 -3.33 29.48
C GLY A 396 1.85 -4.39 28.36
N ASN A 397 3.03 -4.91 28.05
CA ASN A 397 3.23 -5.97 27.08
C ASN A 397 3.51 -7.32 27.75
N VAL A 398 3.39 -8.39 26.97
CA VAL A 398 3.70 -9.76 27.34
C VAL A 398 4.77 -10.33 26.42
N LEU A 399 5.80 -10.90 27.04
CA LEU A 399 6.85 -11.67 26.38
C LEU A 399 6.58 -13.16 26.63
N ALA A 400 6.91 -14.01 25.66
CA ALA A 400 6.79 -15.45 25.73
C ALA A 400 8.14 -16.13 25.50
N GLN A 401 8.39 -17.23 26.19
CA GLN A 401 9.57 -18.08 26.02
C GLN A 401 9.16 -19.54 26.05
N ALA A 402 9.39 -20.25 24.94
CA ALA A 402 9.03 -21.63 24.76
C ALA A 402 10.27 -22.52 24.62
N ARG A 403 10.19 -23.72 25.20
CA ARG A 403 11.19 -24.77 25.09
C ARG A 403 10.64 -25.92 24.25
N VAL A 404 11.41 -26.36 23.26
CA VAL A 404 11.05 -27.45 22.36
C VAL A 404 11.93 -28.67 22.59
N ASP A 405 11.43 -29.85 22.23
CA ASP A 405 12.17 -31.11 22.37
C ASP A 405 13.46 -31.17 21.50
N ASN A 406 14.24 -32.24 21.70
CA ASN A 406 15.49 -32.45 20.99
C ASN A 406 15.35 -32.67 19.47
N GLN A 407 14.17 -33.05 18.97
CA GLN A 407 13.94 -33.21 17.54
C GLN A 407 13.70 -31.83 16.90
N ALA A 408 12.81 -31.06 17.50
CA ALA A 408 12.51 -29.69 17.12
C ALA A 408 13.72 -28.75 17.25
N SER A 409 14.57 -28.97 18.26
CA SER A 409 15.80 -28.19 18.45
C SER A 409 16.81 -28.34 17.31
N LYS A 410 16.66 -29.33 16.42
CA LYS A 410 17.53 -29.55 15.25
C LYS A 410 17.01 -28.88 13.98
N ILE A 411 15.79 -28.34 13.99
CA ILE A 411 15.24 -27.60 12.86
C ILE A 411 16.05 -26.30 12.70
N ARG A 412 16.40 -25.96 11.46
CA ARG A 412 17.22 -24.79 11.11
C ARG A 412 16.56 -24.00 10.00
N GLY A 413 16.70 -22.67 10.03
CA GLY A 413 16.22 -21.80 8.96
C GLY A 413 14.70 -21.81 8.78
N ALA A 414 13.96 -22.25 9.79
CA ALA A 414 12.50 -22.15 9.85
C ALA A 414 12.11 -20.84 10.52
N ASN A 415 10.95 -20.30 10.15
CA ASN A 415 10.31 -19.32 11.00
C ASN A 415 9.49 -20.04 12.07
N TRP A 416 9.67 -19.63 13.31
CA TRP A 416 8.91 -20.14 14.46
C TRP A 416 7.82 -19.16 14.82
N TYR A 417 6.65 -19.68 15.17
CA TYR A 417 5.49 -18.89 15.51
C TYR A 417 4.86 -19.40 16.79
N LEU A 418 4.45 -18.45 17.62
CA LEU A 418 3.38 -18.68 18.58
C LEU A 418 2.05 -18.61 17.84
N GLU A 419 1.25 -19.65 17.96
CA GLU A 419 0.01 -19.86 17.22
C GLU A 419 -1.21 -19.70 18.14
N GLY A 420 -2.22 -18.99 17.67
CA GLY A 420 -3.52 -18.85 18.32
C GLY A 420 -4.68 -18.71 17.34
N SER A 421 -5.90 -18.61 17.87
CA SER A 421 -7.13 -18.48 17.09
C SER A 421 -7.96 -17.27 17.54
N LEU A 422 -8.49 -16.53 16.57
CA LEU A 422 -9.43 -15.42 16.73
C LEU A 422 -10.73 -15.81 16.02
N GLY A 423 -11.60 -16.57 16.70
CA GLY A 423 -12.69 -17.27 16.02
C GLY A 423 -12.12 -18.25 14.98
N ARG A 424 -12.59 -18.16 13.73
CA ARG A 424 -12.09 -18.94 12.58
C ARG A 424 -10.78 -18.41 11.96
N THR A 425 -10.31 -17.23 12.35
CA THR A 425 -9.03 -16.68 11.87
C THR A 425 -7.86 -17.24 12.67
N LYS A 426 -6.81 -17.65 11.96
CA LYS A 426 -5.57 -18.12 12.57
C LYS A 426 -4.57 -16.99 12.75
N PHE A 427 -4.02 -16.85 13.95
CA PHE A 427 -3.00 -15.86 14.27
C PHE A 427 -1.65 -16.51 14.55
N MET A 428 -0.62 -16.03 13.84
CA MET A 428 0.75 -16.52 13.92
C MET A 428 1.65 -15.34 14.29
N HIS A 429 2.25 -15.39 15.47
CA HIS A 429 3.17 -14.35 15.93
C HIS A 429 4.62 -14.87 15.89
N LEU A 430 5.46 -14.22 15.08
CA LEU A 430 6.85 -14.65 14.88
C LEU A 430 7.64 -14.64 16.19
N LEU A 431 8.45 -15.69 16.39
CA LEU A 431 9.38 -15.84 17.49
C LEU A 431 10.83 -15.72 16.99
N THR A 432 11.69 -15.24 17.87
CA THR A 432 13.14 -15.21 17.70
C THR A 432 13.76 -16.53 18.14
N GLU A 433 14.80 -16.96 17.41
CA GLU A 433 15.65 -18.08 17.81
C GLU A 433 16.72 -17.62 18.81
N HIS A 434 16.87 -18.35 19.91
CA HIS A 434 17.97 -18.13 20.86
C HIS A 434 19.24 -18.83 20.39
N SER A 435 20.39 -18.42 20.92
CA SER A 435 21.64 -19.20 20.82
C SER A 435 21.51 -20.64 21.34
N TYR A 436 20.53 -20.89 22.23
CA TYR A 436 20.15 -22.21 22.67
C TYR A 436 19.02 -22.70 21.76
N GLN A 437 19.32 -23.67 20.91
CA GLN A 437 18.43 -24.07 19.82
C GLN A 437 17.12 -24.72 20.28
N PHE A 438 17.07 -25.24 21.51
CA PHE A 438 15.83 -25.73 22.13
C PHE A 438 14.90 -24.61 22.60
N LEU A 439 15.32 -23.34 22.51
CA LEU A 439 14.57 -22.20 23.03
C LEU A 439 14.09 -21.29 21.90
N LYS A 440 12.84 -20.82 22.01
CA LYS A 440 12.17 -19.87 21.11
C LYS A 440 11.51 -18.81 21.98
N PHE A 441 11.58 -17.54 21.59
CA PHE A 441 11.10 -16.47 22.46
C PHE A 441 10.68 -15.25 21.67
N THR A 442 9.88 -14.38 22.29
CA THR A 442 9.62 -13.03 21.78
C THR A 442 10.76 -12.11 22.21
N SER A 443 11.46 -11.51 21.25
CA SER A 443 12.41 -10.41 21.51
C SER A 443 11.68 -9.11 21.91
N ASP A 444 12.46 -8.07 22.23
CA ASP A 444 11.93 -6.75 22.59
C ASP A 444 11.14 -6.08 21.43
N SER A 445 11.42 -6.47 20.18
CA SER A 445 10.64 -6.03 19.02
C SER A 445 9.43 -6.92 18.72
N GLN A 446 9.22 -7.98 19.50
CA GLN A 446 8.24 -9.07 19.31
C GLN A 446 7.24 -9.15 20.45
N VAL A 447 6.96 -8.02 21.09
CA VAL A 447 6.09 -8.01 22.25
C VAL A 447 4.63 -8.28 21.86
N LEU A 448 3.90 -8.98 22.72
CA LEU A 448 2.44 -9.09 22.63
C LEU A 448 1.80 -7.95 23.44
N ALA A 449 1.04 -7.09 22.78
CA ALA A 449 0.33 -5.99 23.43
C ALA A 449 -0.91 -6.53 24.16
N ALA A 450 -0.91 -6.50 25.50
CA ALA A 450 -2.00 -7.06 26.29
C ALA A 450 -3.37 -6.39 26.04
N ALA A 451 -3.35 -5.17 25.51
CA ALA A 451 -4.54 -4.38 25.20
C ALA A 451 -5.40 -4.95 24.06
N TYR A 452 -4.78 -5.57 23.06
CA TYR A 452 -5.49 -6.01 21.84
C TYR A 452 -5.00 -7.33 21.25
N ASP A 453 -3.85 -7.86 21.69
CA ASP A 453 -3.38 -9.16 21.23
C ASP A 453 -4.11 -10.31 21.93
N PRO A 454 -4.38 -11.42 21.22
CA PRO A 454 -5.11 -12.56 21.76
C PRO A 454 -4.22 -13.50 22.57
N ILE A 455 -3.57 -12.97 23.62
CA ILE A 455 -2.58 -13.71 24.43
C ILE A 455 -3.14 -15.03 24.96
N GLU A 456 -4.36 -15.01 25.52
CA GLU A 456 -4.99 -16.20 26.10
C GLU A 456 -5.53 -17.17 25.06
N ALA A 457 -5.70 -16.73 23.81
CA ALA A 457 -6.13 -17.59 22.70
C ALA A 457 -4.95 -18.25 21.97
N MET A 458 -3.72 -18.01 22.43
CA MET A 458 -2.54 -18.73 21.97
C MET A 458 -2.57 -20.15 22.51
N SER A 459 -2.46 -21.12 21.62
CA SER A 459 -2.67 -22.53 21.91
C SER A 459 -1.58 -23.45 21.37
N GLY A 460 -0.70 -22.96 20.50
CA GLY A 460 0.34 -23.80 19.90
C GLY A 460 1.64 -23.11 19.55
N LEU A 461 2.60 -23.91 19.12
CA LEU A 461 3.80 -23.49 18.42
C LEU A 461 3.80 -24.11 17.02
N THR A 462 4.21 -23.32 16.03
CA THR A 462 4.39 -23.80 14.66
C THR A 462 5.77 -23.39 14.13
N ALA A 463 6.46 -24.31 13.48
CA ALA A 463 7.63 -24.00 12.66
C ALA A 463 7.32 -24.22 11.18
N LEU A 464 7.64 -23.24 10.34
CA LEU A 464 7.51 -23.32 8.88
C LEU A 464 8.89 -23.30 8.24
N GLU A 465 9.24 -24.41 7.59
CA GLU A 465 10.46 -24.52 6.81
C GLU A 465 10.25 -24.07 5.36
N ALA A 466 11.30 -23.51 4.76
CA ALA A 466 11.29 -23.10 3.35
C ALA A 466 10.95 -24.24 2.38
N ASN A 467 11.19 -25.50 2.76
CA ASN A 467 10.92 -26.69 1.94
C ASN A 467 9.44 -27.15 1.95
N GLY A 468 8.57 -26.46 2.70
CA GLY A 468 7.14 -26.79 2.84
C GLY A 468 6.79 -27.60 4.09
N ILE A 469 7.77 -28.15 4.82
CA ILE A 469 7.46 -28.89 6.04
C ILE A 469 6.92 -27.93 7.10
N ARG A 470 5.75 -28.29 7.65
CA ARG A 470 5.11 -27.61 8.76
C ARG A 470 5.16 -28.48 10.00
N TRP A 471 5.76 -27.95 11.05
CA TRP A 471 5.82 -28.59 12.36
C TRP A 471 4.84 -27.93 13.30
N THR A 472 4.06 -28.71 14.06
CA THR A 472 3.11 -28.18 15.04
C THR A 472 3.25 -28.85 16.40
N SER A 473 2.93 -28.10 17.44
CA SER A 473 2.81 -28.58 18.82
C SER A 473 1.77 -27.77 19.58
N SER A 474 1.02 -28.39 20.48
CA SER A 474 0.19 -27.66 21.44
C SER A 474 1.07 -27.08 22.54
N LEU A 475 0.67 -25.94 23.11
CA LEU A 475 1.30 -25.43 24.31
C LEU A 475 0.96 -26.34 25.51
N PRO A 476 1.91 -26.61 26.42
CA PRO A 476 1.65 -27.43 27.59
C PRO A 476 0.74 -26.71 28.60
N GLU A 477 0.75 -25.38 28.60
CA GLU A 477 -0.08 -24.52 29.46
C GLU A 477 -0.49 -23.26 28.68
N PRO A 478 -1.65 -22.64 28.97
CA PRO A 478 -2.04 -21.37 28.36
C PRO A 478 -1.09 -20.22 28.71
N LEU A 479 -0.90 -19.29 27.77
CA LEU A 479 -0.19 -18.04 28.06
C LEU A 479 -1.03 -17.15 28.97
N THR A 480 -0.42 -16.67 30.05
CA THR A 480 -1.08 -15.76 31.00
C THR A 480 -0.57 -14.32 30.83
N ARG A 481 -1.48 -13.35 31.02
CA ARG A 481 -1.21 -11.91 30.87
C ARG A 481 -0.45 -11.28 32.06
N GLY A 482 -0.31 -12.00 33.19
CA GLY A 482 -0.05 -11.39 34.49
C GLY A 482 -1.35 -10.91 35.17
N PRO A 483 -1.29 -10.19 36.32
CA PRO A 483 -2.48 -9.77 37.07
C PRO A 483 -3.44 -8.93 36.20
N LYS A 484 -4.72 -9.29 36.28
CA LYS A 484 -5.83 -8.90 35.38
C LYS A 484 -5.88 -7.40 35.08
N GLN A 485 -5.72 -7.05 33.80
CA GLN A 485 -6.39 -5.90 33.19
C GLN A 485 -7.50 -6.39 32.26
N SER A 486 -8.56 -5.58 32.20
CA SER A 486 -9.91 -5.80 31.68
C SER A 486 -10.07 -6.67 30.43
N PRO A 487 -11.27 -7.28 30.23
CA PRO A 487 -11.58 -8.11 29.05
C PRO A 487 -11.15 -7.42 27.76
N GLY A 488 -10.43 -8.17 26.92
CA GLY A 488 -9.92 -7.69 25.64
C GLY A 488 -11.07 -7.03 24.87
N ALA A 489 -10.90 -5.76 24.53
CA ALA A 489 -11.94 -5.05 23.81
C ALA A 489 -12.12 -5.74 22.45
N VAL A 490 -13.37 -6.10 22.12
CA VAL A 490 -13.72 -6.42 20.73
C VAL A 490 -13.53 -5.13 19.95
N LEU A 491 -12.46 -5.09 19.15
CA LEU A 491 -12.16 -3.95 18.30
C LEU A 491 -12.85 -4.16 16.95
N SER A 492 -13.67 -3.19 16.55
CA SER A 492 -14.27 -3.20 15.22
C SER A 492 -13.21 -2.90 14.16
N PHE A 493 -13.26 -3.62 13.05
CA PHE A 493 -12.47 -3.33 11.85
C PHE A 493 -13.28 -2.54 10.81
N ASP A 494 -14.43 -1.95 11.17
CA ASP A 494 -15.32 -1.24 10.25
C ASP A 494 -14.60 -0.15 9.44
N GLU A 495 -15.13 0.12 8.25
CA GLU A 495 -14.62 1.18 7.39
C GLU A 495 -15.02 2.57 7.93
N LEU A 496 -14.13 3.54 7.75
CA LEU A 496 -14.46 4.94 7.97
C LEU A 496 -15.43 5.42 6.87
N VAL A 497 -16.62 5.81 7.30
CA VAL A 497 -17.70 6.33 6.43
C VAL A 497 -17.92 7.82 6.68
N LEU A 498 -18.06 8.61 5.62
CA LEU A 498 -18.21 10.07 5.69
C LEU A 498 -19.65 10.57 5.78
N THR A 499 -20.62 9.70 5.55
CA THR A 499 -22.06 10.01 5.59
C THR A 499 -22.72 9.15 6.66
N SER A 500 -22.40 9.43 7.93
CA SER A 500 -22.95 8.71 9.08
C SER A 500 -23.55 9.70 10.07
N THR A 501 -24.88 9.78 10.07
CA THR A 501 -25.66 10.62 10.99
C THR A 501 -25.76 10.00 12.39
N SER A 502 -25.64 8.68 12.50
CA SER A 502 -25.51 7.96 13.77
C SER A 502 -24.04 7.93 14.24
N PRO A 503 -23.77 7.98 15.57
CA PRO A 503 -22.43 7.76 16.09
C PRO A 503 -21.86 6.42 15.65
N ARG A 504 -20.62 6.44 15.15
CA ARG A 504 -19.83 5.25 14.83
C ARG A 504 -18.56 5.24 15.65
N GLU A 505 -18.06 4.06 15.97
CA GLU A 505 -16.73 3.90 16.56
C GLU A 505 -15.71 3.56 15.47
N TYR A 506 -14.51 4.09 15.61
CA TYR A 506 -13.40 3.86 14.71
C TYR A 506 -12.11 3.65 15.50
N VAL A 507 -11.32 2.68 15.05
CA VAL A 507 -10.08 2.27 15.71
C VAL A 507 -8.91 2.45 14.75
N VAL A 508 -7.84 3.04 15.26
CA VAL A 508 -6.55 3.18 14.57
C VAL A 508 -5.48 2.47 15.39
N LEU A 509 -4.59 1.77 14.71
CA LEU A 509 -3.43 1.09 15.26
C LEU A 509 -2.15 1.64 14.64
N ASP A 510 -1.14 1.85 15.45
CA ASP A 510 0.23 2.13 15.00
C ASP A 510 1.23 1.56 16.02
N GLY A 511 2.01 0.57 15.59
CA GLY A 511 2.98 -0.13 16.45
C GLY A 511 2.32 -0.88 17.61
N ASP A 512 2.63 -0.48 18.84
CA ASP A 512 2.05 -0.99 20.09
C ASP A 512 0.90 -0.11 20.62
N THR A 513 0.59 0.97 19.90
CA THR A 513 -0.38 1.98 20.31
C THR A 513 -1.67 1.83 19.53
N HIS A 514 -2.81 2.04 20.20
CA HIS A 514 -4.11 2.11 19.56
C HIS A 514 -4.89 3.34 20.04
N GLY A 515 -5.70 3.91 19.15
CA GLY A 515 -6.63 4.99 19.43
C GLY A 515 -8.06 4.58 19.12
N LYS A 516 -9.01 4.97 19.98
CA LYS A 516 -10.44 4.71 19.80
C LYS A 516 -11.19 6.03 19.75
N TYR A 517 -12.06 6.15 18.75
CA TYR A 517 -12.76 7.37 18.46
C TYR A 517 -14.22 7.07 18.20
N ARG A 518 -15.11 7.91 18.72
CA ARG A 518 -16.50 7.96 18.29
C ARG A 518 -16.67 9.15 17.38
N TYR A 519 -17.40 8.99 16.28
CA TYR A 519 -17.55 10.07 15.33
C TYR A 519 -18.91 10.07 14.64
N ARG A 520 -19.27 11.23 14.12
CA ARG A 520 -20.34 11.44 13.14
C ARG A 520 -19.78 12.25 11.99
N SER A 521 -20.26 12.04 10.78
CA SER A 521 -19.76 12.76 9.62
C SER A 521 -20.89 13.09 8.66
N TYR A 522 -20.83 14.30 8.10
CA TYR A 522 -21.87 14.91 7.29
C TYR A 522 -21.27 15.47 6.00
N GLU A 523 -21.98 15.26 4.89
CA GLU A 523 -21.75 16.01 3.66
C GLU A 523 -22.44 17.37 3.77
N VAL A 524 -21.70 18.44 3.49
CA VAL A 524 -22.18 19.83 3.54
C VAL A 524 -22.38 20.36 2.12
N ASP A 525 -21.33 20.27 1.30
CA ASP A 525 -21.34 20.66 -0.10
C ASP A 525 -20.47 19.68 -0.91
N PRO A 526 -21.05 18.80 -1.74
CA PRO A 526 -20.28 17.88 -2.58
C PRO A 526 -19.22 18.57 -3.46
N ALA A 527 -19.40 19.86 -3.78
CA ALA A 527 -18.45 20.65 -4.57
C ALA A 527 -17.34 21.31 -3.73
N GLY A 528 -17.41 21.20 -2.40
CA GLY A 528 -16.37 21.68 -1.49
C GLY A 528 -15.03 20.95 -1.66
N ASP A 529 -13.94 21.59 -1.26
CA ASP A 529 -12.59 21.03 -1.32
C ASP A 529 -11.91 20.92 0.06
N THR A 530 -12.67 21.19 1.13
CA THR A 530 -12.17 21.21 2.51
C THR A 530 -12.88 20.17 3.37
N MET A 531 -12.10 19.31 4.04
CA MET A 531 -12.55 18.46 5.14
C MET A 531 -12.36 19.21 6.46
N GLU A 532 -13.44 19.42 7.23
CA GLU A 532 -13.34 19.93 8.61
C GLU A 532 -13.46 18.78 9.63
N VAL A 533 -12.47 18.63 10.51
CA VAL A 533 -12.46 17.63 11.58
C VAL A 533 -12.51 18.35 12.93
N HIS A 534 -13.65 18.25 13.61
CA HIS A 534 -13.89 18.88 14.91
C HIS A 534 -13.69 17.87 16.03
N PHE A 535 -12.64 18.05 16.83
CA PHE A 535 -12.45 17.24 18.04
C PHE A 535 -13.22 17.86 19.21
N VAL A 536 -14.12 17.08 19.79
CA VAL A 536 -15.05 17.46 20.87
C VAL A 536 -14.96 16.48 22.05
N LYS A 537 -15.55 16.86 23.18
CA LYS A 537 -15.67 15.97 24.36
C LYS A 537 -16.80 14.96 24.24
N ASP A 538 -17.84 15.27 23.48
CA ASP A 538 -19.01 14.42 23.29
C ASP A 538 -19.50 14.60 21.85
N ALA A 539 -19.41 13.53 21.04
CA ALA A 539 -19.82 13.55 19.63
C ALA A 539 -21.36 13.63 19.45
N ALA A 540 -22.15 13.49 20.52
CA ALA A 540 -23.62 13.56 20.47
C ALA A 540 -24.17 15.00 20.51
N LEU A 541 -23.38 15.98 20.99
CA LEU A 541 -23.89 17.29 21.43
C LEU A 541 -23.80 18.45 20.43
N SER A 542 -23.24 18.32 19.23
CA SER A 542 -23.01 19.52 18.39
C SER A 542 -22.91 19.28 16.88
N VAL A 543 -24.01 18.92 16.24
CA VAL A 543 -24.05 18.87 14.77
C VAL A 543 -24.69 20.14 14.23
N ASP A 544 -25.89 20.47 14.70
CA ASP A 544 -26.65 21.62 14.21
C ASP A 544 -25.95 22.96 14.54
N THR A 545 -25.39 23.09 15.75
CA THR A 545 -24.63 24.29 16.16
C THR A 545 -23.32 24.48 15.38
N MET A 546 -22.74 23.39 14.84
CA MET A 546 -21.48 23.44 14.08
C MET A 546 -21.70 23.64 12.58
N LEU A 547 -22.81 23.15 12.03
CA LEU A 547 -23.24 23.42 10.66
C LEU A 547 -23.68 24.88 10.49
N GLU A 548 -24.35 25.47 11.49
CA GLU A 548 -24.79 26.87 11.46
C GLU A 548 -23.65 27.90 11.57
N ALA A 549 -22.54 27.55 12.24
CA ALA A 549 -21.40 28.46 12.44
C ALA A 549 -20.36 28.45 11.28
N ASN A 550 -20.43 27.48 10.36
CA ASN A 550 -19.38 27.21 9.38
C ASN A 550 -19.88 27.15 7.93
N GLY A 551 -20.88 27.96 7.59
CA GLY A 551 -21.31 28.23 6.20
C GLY A 551 -20.34 29.10 5.40
N LYS A 552 -19.02 28.82 5.45
CA LYS A 552 -18.06 29.46 4.54
C LYS A 552 -17.86 28.58 3.32
N ASN A 553 -18.06 29.16 2.13
CA ASN A 553 -17.88 28.53 0.82
C ASN A 553 -16.65 27.62 0.81
N ARG A 554 -16.84 26.34 0.42
CA ARG A 554 -15.85 25.27 0.11
C ARG A 554 -15.72 24.09 1.10
N THR A 555 -16.46 24.01 2.20
CA THR A 555 -16.44 22.81 3.06
C THR A 555 -17.23 21.67 2.43
N SER A 556 -16.59 20.53 2.14
CA SER A 556 -17.28 19.37 1.59
C SER A 556 -17.86 18.46 2.65
N TYR A 557 -17.06 18.14 3.67
CA TYR A 557 -17.46 17.26 4.74
C TYR A 557 -17.06 17.85 6.09
N VAL A 558 -17.89 17.56 7.09
CA VAL A 558 -17.64 17.88 8.50
C VAL A 558 -17.70 16.59 9.29
N ALA A 559 -16.61 16.25 10.00
CA ALA A 559 -16.59 15.16 10.98
C ALA A 559 -16.49 15.72 12.39
N VAL A 560 -17.36 15.26 13.28
CA VAL A 560 -17.31 15.53 14.72
C VAL A 560 -16.76 14.27 15.39
N VAL A 561 -15.63 14.40 16.09
CA VAL A 561 -14.81 13.28 16.57
C VAL A 561 -14.57 13.43 18.08
N GLU A 562 -14.94 12.40 18.83
CA GLU A 562 -14.74 12.24 20.27
C GLU A 562 -13.66 11.18 20.53
N PRO A 563 -12.52 11.52 21.15
CA PRO A 563 -11.54 10.54 21.61
C PRO A 563 -12.07 9.78 22.84
N LEU A 564 -12.26 8.46 22.74
CA LEU A 564 -12.93 7.66 23.78
C LEU A 564 -12.03 7.25 24.96
N ALA A 565 -10.72 7.28 24.78
CA ALA A 565 -9.76 6.88 25.82
C ALA A 565 -8.69 7.95 26.04
N ASN A 566 -8.00 8.33 24.97
CA ASN A 566 -6.94 9.34 24.98
C ASN A 566 -6.84 9.96 23.57
N TRP A 567 -5.88 10.87 23.38
CA TRP A 567 -5.64 11.55 22.11
C TRP A 567 -4.67 10.78 21.19
N ASN A 568 -4.28 9.55 21.53
CA ASN A 568 -3.27 8.83 20.77
C ASN A 568 -3.73 8.58 19.34
N LEU A 569 -2.90 8.91 18.35
CA LEU A 569 -3.17 8.73 16.93
C LEU A 569 -4.29 9.64 16.39
N ALA A 570 -4.60 10.76 17.05
CA ALA A 570 -5.65 11.70 16.60
C ALA A 570 -5.26 12.39 15.27
N ASP A 571 -3.98 12.60 15.06
CA ASP A 571 -3.38 13.04 13.80
C ASP A 571 -3.64 12.05 12.66
N LEU A 572 -3.46 10.75 12.90
CA LEU A 572 -3.76 9.71 11.91
C LEU A 572 -5.26 9.63 11.59
N VAL A 573 -6.13 9.79 12.59
CA VAL A 573 -7.59 9.87 12.36
C VAL A 573 -7.94 11.04 11.46
N ALA A 574 -7.44 12.24 11.75
CA ALA A 574 -7.68 13.42 10.92
C ALA A 574 -7.17 13.22 9.49
N LEU A 575 -6.02 12.58 9.33
CA LEU A 575 -5.44 12.24 8.03
C LEU A 575 -6.33 11.26 7.24
N ARG A 576 -6.84 10.20 7.88
CA ARG A 576 -7.77 9.25 7.25
C ARG A 576 -9.06 9.93 6.77
N PHE A 577 -9.60 10.88 7.55
CA PHE A 577 -10.77 11.66 7.16
C PHE A 577 -10.55 12.50 5.89
N VAL A 578 -9.50 13.33 5.83
CA VAL A 578 -9.26 14.19 4.64
C VAL A 578 -9.03 13.36 3.38
N ILE A 579 -8.32 12.25 3.50
CA ILE A 579 -8.04 11.36 2.38
C ILE A 579 -9.31 10.67 1.91
N LYS A 580 -10.13 10.15 2.83
CA LYS A 580 -11.42 9.55 2.50
C LYS A 580 -12.35 10.57 1.83
N ALA A 581 -12.33 11.83 2.28
CA ALA A 581 -13.15 12.91 1.73
C ALA A 581 -12.71 13.36 0.35
N GLY A 582 -11.54 12.93 -0.10
CA GLY A 582 -10.97 13.37 -1.35
C GLY A 582 -10.52 14.84 -1.35
N ALA A 583 -10.64 15.54 -0.22
CA ALA A 583 -10.47 16.98 -0.07
C ALA A 583 -9.00 17.42 -0.24
N GLU A 584 -8.78 18.63 -0.74
CA GLU A 584 -7.44 19.20 -0.88
C GLU A 584 -6.95 19.88 0.40
N ARG A 585 -7.89 20.36 1.22
CA ARG A 585 -7.65 21.13 2.44
C ARG A 585 -8.17 20.37 3.65
N LEU A 586 -7.43 20.42 4.74
CA LEU A 586 -7.82 19.86 6.03
C LEU A 586 -7.86 20.98 7.06
N ARG A 587 -9.03 21.20 7.67
CA ARG A 587 -9.16 22.11 8.81
C ARG A 587 -9.49 21.30 10.05
N ILE A 588 -8.62 21.36 11.05
CA ILE A 588 -8.81 20.69 12.33
C ILE A 588 -9.23 21.73 13.35
N VAL A 589 -10.37 21.51 14.01
CA VAL A 589 -10.94 22.44 14.98
C VAL A 589 -11.00 21.78 16.36
N LEU A 590 -10.41 22.43 17.36
CA LEU A 590 -10.34 21.95 18.73
C LEU A 590 -11.34 22.67 19.64
N HIS A 591 -12.34 21.95 20.12
CA HIS A 591 -13.34 22.47 21.05
C HIS A 591 -12.99 22.18 22.53
N ASP A 592 -12.27 21.08 22.81
CA ASP A 592 -11.85 20.76 24.17
C ASP A 592 -10.74 21.72 24.66
N SER A 593 -11.06 22.50 25.71
CA SER A 593 -10.15 23.45 26.34
C SER A 593 -9.18 22.81 27.33
N SER A 594 -9.51 21.65 27.92
CA SER A 594 -8.80 21.09 29.07
C SER A 594 -7.47 20.40 28.72
N LYS A 595 -7.33 19.89 27.49
CA LYS A 595 -6.09 19.29 26.95
C LYS A 595 -5.60 19.99 25.68
N ARG A 596 -6.00 21.25 25.49
CA ARG A 596 -5.83 22.00 24.24
C ARG A 596 -4.38 22.08 23.77
N GLN A 597 -3.42 22.39 24.65
CA GLN A 597 -2.01 22.51 24.24
C GLN A 597 -1.42 21.17 23.75
N MET A 598 -1.68 20.07 24.46
CA MET A 598 -1.24 18.73 24.07
C MET A 598 -1.87 18.30 22.73
N ALA A 599 -3.18 18.48 22.60
CA ALA A 599 -3.91 18.18 21.37
C ALA A 599 -3.41 19.02 20.18
N MET A 600 -3.17 20.32 20.38
CA MET A 600 -2.59 21.19 19.35
C MET A 600 -1.21 20.73 18.91
N ALA A 601 -0.34 20.36 19.85
CA ALA A 601 1.02 19.89 19.54
C ALA A 601 0.99 18.60 18.71
N LEU A 602 0.12 17.64 19.05
CA LEU A 602 -0.05 16.40 18.30
C LEU A 602 -0.63 16.65 16.90
N LEU A 603 -1.75 17.38 16.81
CA LEU A 603 -2.45 17.61 15.54
C LEU A 603 -1.70 18.53 14.58
N SER A 604 -0.74 19.33 15.08
CA SER A 604 0.16 20.11 14.24
C SER A 604 1.18 19.23 13.50
N GLN A 605 1.32 17.94 13.86
CA GLN A 605 2.21 16.98 13.20
C GLN A 605 1.56 16.29 12.00
N VAL A 606 0.27 16.55 11.72
CA VAL A 606 -0.44 15.94 10.58
C VAL A 606 0.29 16.26 9.28
N ASP A 607 0.77 15.22 8.60
CA ASP A 607 1.47 15.32 7.32
C ASP A 607 0.49 15.61 6.18
N TRP A 608 -0.02 16.83 6.11
CA TRP A 608 -0.90 17.29 5.04
C TRP A 608 -0.60 18.74 4.65
N LYS A 609 -0.20 18.97 3.40
CA LYS A 609 0.32 20.27 2.92
C LYS A 609 -0.59 21.48 3.18
N ASN A 610 -1.91 21.30 3.10
CA ASN A 610 -2.90 22.37 3.30
C ASN A 610 -3.71 22.12 4.58
N SER A 611 -3.03 21.73 5.67
CA SER A 611 -3.65 21.59 6.98
C SER A 611 -3.66 22.91 7.75
N GLN A 612 -4.72 23.15 8.52
CA GLN A 612 -4.80 24.23 9.49
C GLN A 612 -5.42 23.71 10.78
N VAL A 613 -4.72 23.88 11.90
CA VAL A 613 -5.24 23.57 13.24
C VAL A 613 -5.68 24.86 13.92
N VAL A 614 -6.93 24.95 14.35
CA VAL A 614 -7.47 26.12 15.05
C VAL A 614 -8.17 25.71 16.33
N ALA A 615 -8.06 26.53 17.38
CA ALA A 615 -8.95 26.44 18.52
C ALA A 615 -10.30 27.06 18.16
N ALA A 616 -11.40 26.42 18.54
CA ALA A 616 -12.70 27.05 18.46
C ALA A 616 -12.69 28.33 19.31
N SER A 617 -13.22 29.42 18.74
CA SER A 617 -13.45 30.64 19.53
C SER A 617 -14.43 30.29 20.65
N PRO A 618 -14.22 30.74 21.90
CA PRO A 618 -15.20 30.55 22.94
C PRO A 618 -16.48 31.29 22.54
N THR A 619 -17.43 30.58 21.94
CA THR A 619 -18.81 31.00 21.95
C THR A 619 -19.25 31.03 23.41
N GLN A 620 -19.84 32.16 23.82
CA GLN A 620 -20.23 32.47 25.19
C GLN A 620 -20.88 31.25 25.89
N PRO A 621 -20.44 30.88 27.10
CA PRO A 621 -21.20 29.93 27.89
C PRO A 621 -22.42 30.63 28.51
N GLU A 622 -23.53 29.89 28.51
CA GLU A 622 -24.64 29.98 29.46
C GLU A 622 -25.55 31.20 29.34
N ALA A 623 -26.66 31.01 28.62
CA ALA A 623 -27.89 31.71 28.95
C ALA A 623 -28.26 31.36 30.40
N ASN A 624 -28.00 32.29 31.32
CA ASN A 624 -28.50 32.29 32.68
C ASN A 624 -30.04 32.15 32.68
N GLY A 625 -30.51 30.92 32.80
CA GLY A 625 -31.85 30.60 33.29
C GLY A 625 -31.88 30.93 34.77
N THR A 626 -32.25 32.16 35.07
CA THR A 626 -32.48 32.73 36.40
C THR A 626 -33.27 31.79 37.32
N SER A 627 -32.57 31.27 38.34
CA SER A 627 -33.19 30.82 39.58
C SER A 627 -33.55 32.06 40.40
N SER A 628 -34.85 32.30 40.57
CA SER A 628 -35.39 33.29 41.49
C SER A 628 -35.19 32.82 42.93
N ALA A 629 -34.22 33.38 43.65
CA ALA A 629 -34.25 33.56 45.12
C ALA A 629 -32.88 34.07 45.61
N ALA A 630 -32.70 35.39 45.63
CA ALA A 630 -31.81 36.11 46.55
C ALA A 630 -31.75 37.61 46.17
N LEU A 631 -32.89 38.30 46.28
CA LEU A 631 -32.95 39.77 46.27
C LEU A 631 -33.85 40.22 47.41
N HIS A 632 -33.38 40.00 48.64
CA HIS A 632 -33.81 40.71 49.85
C HIS A 632 -32.73 40.50 50.91
N GLU A 633 -31.73 41.37 50.93
CA GLU A 633 -30.97 41.81 52.12
C GLU A 633 -29.66 42.49 51.67
N LYS A 634 -29.74 43.80 51.43
CA LYS A 634 -28.70 44.82 51.72
C LYS A 634 -28.95 46.05 50.84
N GLU A 635 -29.88 46.89 51.30
CA GLU A 635 -29.83 48.35 51.10
C GLU A 635 -30.92 48.98 51.98
N ALA A 636 -30.71 48.85 53.29
CA ALA A 636 -31.49 49.56 54.31
C ALA A 636 -30.57 49.88 55.48
N LEU A 637 -29.53 50.66 55.23
CA LEU A 637 -28.74 51.35 56.25
C LEU A 637 -28.06 52.54 55.56
N LEU A 638 -28.65 53.72 55.76
CA LEU A 638 -28.10 55.08 55.69
C LEU A 638 -28.97 56.04 54.86
N SER A 639 -30.07 56.50 55.44
CA SER A 639 -30.30 57.94 55.61
C SER A 639 -31.52 58.18 56.48
N ASN A 640 -31.28 58.38 57.77
CA ASN A 640 -32.16 59.22 58.59
C ASN A 640 -31.27 60.13 59.44
N ALA A 641 -31.20 61.38 59.00
CA ALA A 641 -31.01 62.55 59.84
C ALA A 641 -31.76 63.74 59.20
N ARG A 642 -33.10 63.64 59.13
CA ARG A 642 -34.06 64.62 59.64
C ARG A 642 -35.49 64.23 59.30
#